data_AF-A0A7W1CTA5-F1
#
_entry.id   AF-A0A7W1CTA5-F1
#
_cell.length_a   1.000
_cell.length_b   1.000
_cell.length_c   1.000
_cell.angle_alpha   90.00
_cell.angle_beta   90.00
_cell.angle_gamma   90.00
#
_symmetry.space_group_name_H-M   'P 1'
#
loop_
_entity.id
_entity.type
_entity.pdbx_description
1 polymer ?
#
loop_
_entity_poly.entity_id
_entity_poly.type
_entity_poly.pdbx_seq_one_letter_code
_entity_poly.pdbx_strand_id
1 'polypeptide(L)'
;MKVSLLLCSWLFVASSAISAIPSREPRLENESLRLELSTRDGSLSVFDKRTNLTWRQQVEPGFKVTPDSLRVTPHSISCRVTGPDETCDLTIELKGGAAAGFDLTAALPNEHYGTLPAYPFHFVAPEKTWSYVQNTSGEGMLMPLDRPGEINKAHGWSGSQPWWGLTDLQRGLSVRLDSFRNPDTHSGPDDSTVYAFPMRLRYDFVTSGGYAALAKLYRDHFLAAHPQMQPLRDRVADRPPVGMLKDGVYVYLWGENPADDLRLVSEMKTAGIDRGFAVFYGKHPIDRALFDGIKRLGWIAGSYHMPTGNLFRVGRRGWPNAILTGRMSAEKLRRTSDTKGWERICAKFQLPRWIEKAKGMIASYGTQLFYFDTLVVQLAPCLSPDHPSTIEENQAARLRLAQETQKLGTVVGSGEGVAPTWALPGLDFYEGAMSLRTYADPNLKIPSGGYDTDLGDSYSSDATFILDEKSRIPLFQLVFHDYVASTWVWRDTNFQSRSFAWKKDFFNILYGTMPIWHMNRQLWESHKADYLASYRAVASVRSQVGFSRMTDHGWLTPDRSNILIGKAARELSSILALAPTRRQSARRWQRSPSSSARLLPASLGGSGRAAPFASLLGRLYHSSNDATASTTYPACRLDRRRLLSLPLGQRGQAGRRFGDLDGENNPPG
;
A
#
# COMPACT_ATOMS: atom_id res chain seq x y z
N MET A 1 -80.53 -62.46 16.41
CA MET A 1 -80.17 -61.98 17.77
C MET A 1 -78.68 -62.16 17.97
N LYS A 2 -77.98 -61.06 18.33
CA LYS A 2 -76.62 -60.95 18.92
C LYS A 2 -75.40 -61.44 18.08
N VAL A 3 -74.47 -60.52 17.72
CA VAL A 3 -73.15 -60.21 18.37
C VAL A 3 -72.12 -61.33 18.12
N SER A 4 -70.81 -61.17 17.85
CA SER A 4 -69.87 -60.19 17.28
C SER A 4 -68.46 -60.85 17.39
N LEU A 5 -67.48 -60.40 16.57
CA LEU A 5 -66.00 -60.46 16.76
C LEU A 5 -65.32 -61.84 16.61
N LEU A 6 -64.05 -62.03 16.18
CA LEU A 6 -62.87 -61.19 15.92
C LEU A 6 -61.81 -62.11 15.25
N LEU A 7 -60.97 -61.59 14.33
CA LEU A 7 -59.51 -61.87 14.27
C LEU A 7 -58.87 -61.23 13.04
N CYS A 8 -57.97 -60.27 13.27
CA CYS A 8 -56.85 -60.00 12.37
C CYS A 8 -55.72 -59.32 13.14
N SER A 9 -54.55 -59.92 13.07
CA SER A 9 -53.32 -59.65 13.81
C SER A 9 -52.61 -58.39 13.31
N TRP A 10 -51.98 -57.63 14.21
CA TRP A 10 -51.02 -56.57 13.87
C TRP A 10 -49.70 -56.79 14.62
N LEU A 11 -48.61 -56.69 13.87
CA LEU A 11 -47.21 -56.76 14.30
C LEU A 11 -46.69 -55.36 14.62
N PHE A 12 -45.90 -55.27 15.70
CA PHE A 12 -45.20 -54.08 16.19
C PHE A 12 -44.11 -53.61 15.21
N VAL A 13 -44.05 -52.29 14.95
CA VAL A 13 -42.84 -51.59 14.53
C VAL A 13 -42.63 -50.41 15.48
N ALA A 14 -41.49 -50.40 16.16
CA ALA A 14 -41.05 -49.34 17.05
C ALA A 14 -40.72 -48.07 16.23
N SER A 15 -41.34 -46.95 16.59
CA SER A 15 -41.01 -45.63 16.05
C SER A 15 -39.79 -45.05 16.78
N SER A 16 -38.66 -44.98 16.09
CA SER A 16 -37.54 -44.12 16.45
C SER A 16 -37.95 -42.67 16.15
N ALA A 17 -37.90 -41.81 17.17
CA ALA A 17 -38.19 -40.39 17.04
C ALA A 17 -37.25 -39.73 16.02
N ILE A 18 -37.81 -39.29 14.89
CA ILE A 18 -37.15 -38.37 13.96
C ILE A 18 -37.11 -37.02 14.67
N SER A 19 -35.91 -36.60 15.08
CA SER A 19 -35.67 -35.26 15.59
C SER A 19 -36.03 -34.25 14.49
N ALA A 20 -37.00 -33.39 14.77
CA ALA A 20 -37.43 -32.35 13.85
C ALA A 20 -36.27 -31.38 13.56
N ILE A 21 -35.98 -31.16 12.28
CA ILE A 21 -35.12 -30.07 11.83
C ILE A 21 -35.70 -28.76 12.39
N PRO A 22 -34.93 -27.91 13.09
CA PRO A 22 -35.46 -26.64 13.57
C PRO A 22 -35.91 -25.81 12.37
N SER A 23 -37.15 -25.32 12.38
CA SER A 23 -37.71 -24.46 11.32
C SER A 23 -37.09 -23.06 11.25
N ARG A 24 -35.99 -22.81 11.96
CA ARG A 24 -35.25 -21.55 11.99
C ARG A 24 -33.79 -21.81 11.66
N GLU A 25 -33.26 -21.01 10.73
CA GLU A 25 -31.85 -21.02 10.37
C GLU A 25 -30.96 -20.79 11.62
N PRO A 26 -29.78 -21.43 11.70
CA PRO A 26 -28.79 -21.19 12.75
C PRO A 26 -28.44 -19.71 12.86
N ARG A 27 -28.44 -19.18 14.08
CA ARG A 27 -28.23 -17.75 14.32
C ARG A 27 -27.39 -17.46 15.56
N LEU A 28 -26.60 -16.38 15.48
CA LEU A 28 -25.91 -15.74 16.60
C LEU A 28 -26.43 -14.31 16.76
N GLU A 29 -26.54 -13.83 17.99
CA GLU A 29 -27.07 -12.50 18.25
C GLU A 29 -26.43 -11.87 19.49
N ASN A 30 -26.03 -10.61 19.37
CA ASN A 30 -25.60 -9.76 20.50
C ASN A 30 -26.37 -8.43 20.47
N GLU A 31 -25.93 -7.40 21.19
CA GLU A 31 -26.64 -6.12 21.23
C GLU A 31 -26.62 -5.37 19.89
N SER A 32 -25.55 -5.54 19.11
CA SER A 32 -25.29 -4.80 17.87
C SER A 32 -25.71 -5.56 16.61
N LEU A 33 -25.49 -6.87 16.56
CA LEU A 33 -25.59 -7.69 15.36
C LEU A 33 -26.49 -8.91 15.57
N ARG A 34 -27.16 -9.33 14.49
CA ARG A 34 -27.74 -10.67 14.33
C ARG A 34 -27.15 -11.32 13.08
N LEU A 35 -26.54 -12.48 13.24
CA LEU A 35 -25.97 -13.29 12.15
C LEU A 35 -26.86 -14.52 11.92
N GLU A 36 -27.10 -14.83 10.66
CA GLU A 36 -27.86 -16.02 10.25
C GLU A 36 -27.09 -16.77 9.17
N LEU A 37 -26.93 -18.09 9.36
CA LEU A 37 -26.33 -19.01 8.39
C LEU A 37 -27.45 -19.78 7.68
N SER A 38 -27.50 -19.69 6.36
CA SER A 38 -28.39 -20.50 5.53
C SER A 38 -27.88 -21.94 5.46
N THR A 39 -28.67 -22.89 5.96
CA THR A 39 -28.35 -24.33 5.86
C THR A 39 -28.45 -24.87 4.44
N ARG A 40 -29.13 -24.15 3.53
CA ARG A 40 -29.34 -24.57 2.13
C ARG A 40 -28.10 -24.38 1.27
N ASP A 41 -27.43 -23.25 1.41
CA ASP A 41 -26.31 -22.83 0.54
C ASP A 41 -25.04 -22.40 1.32
N GLY A 42 -25.08 -22.40 2.65
CA GLY A 42 -23.95 -21.99 3.49
C GLY A 42 -23.72 -20.47 3.52
N SER A 43 -24.61 -19.66 2.95
CA SER A 43 -24.47 -18.21 2.93
C SER A 43 -24.78 -17.55 4.28
N LEU A 44 -24.12 -16.43 4.53
CA LEU A 44 -24.28 -15.61 5.72
C LEU A 44 -25.07 -14.34 5.40
N SER A 45 -25.94 -13.98 6.34
CA SER A 45 -26.51 -12.64 6.43
C SER A 45 -26.26 -12.03 7.81
N VAL A 46 -26.01 -10.73 7.82
CA VAL A 46 -25.75 -9.97 9.05
C VAL A 46 -26.68 -8.77 9.09
N PHE A 47 -27.55 -8.74 10.07
CA PHE A 47 -28.39 -7.59 10.37
C PHE A 47 -27.71 -6.72 11.44
N ASP A 48 -27.33 -5.51 11.04
CA ASP A 48 -26.81 -4.48 11.95
C ASP A 48 -27.99 -3.70 12.54
N LYS A 49 -28.26 -3.93 13.82
CA LYS A 49 -29.39 -3.35 14.56
C LYS A 49 -29.26 -1.84 14.74
N ARG A 50 -28.03 -1.32 14.68
CA ARG A 50 -27.73 0.10 14.90
C ARG A 50 -28.08 0.94 13.68
N THR A 51 -27.95 0.36 12.48
CA THR A 51 -28.23 1.04 11.21
C THR A 51 -29.48 0.53 10.51
N ASN A 52 -30.09 -0.55 11.01
CA ASN A 52 -31.18 -1.26 10.34
C ASN A 52 -30.80 -1.72 8.91
N LEU A 53 -29.55 -2.13 8.72
CA LEU A 53 -29.05 -2.63 7.44
C LEU A 53 -28.82 -4.14 7.50
N THR A 54 -29.16 -4.83 6.42
CA THR A 54 -28.85 -6.25 6.25
C THR A 54 -27.77 -6.43 5.19
N TRP A 55 -26.64 -6.97 5.60
CA TRP A 55 -25.54 -7.39 4.74
C TRP A 55 -25.75 -8.84 4.31
N ARG A 56 -25.56 -9.11 3.02
CA ARG A 56 -25.73 -10.45 2.46
C ARG A 56 -24.50 -10.82 1.65
N GLN A 57 -24.16 -12.11 1.67
CA GLN A 57 -23.13 -12.64 0.80
C GLN A 57 -23.64 -12.83 -0.64
N GLN A 58 -22.74 -12.69 -1.62
CA GLN A 58 -22.97 -13.11 -3.00
C GLN A 58 -22.81 -14.61 -3.10
N VAL A 59 -23.93 -15.32 -3.28
CA VAL A 59 -23.97 -16.78 -3.29
C VAL A 59 -23.54 -17.32 -4.64
N GLU A 60 -22.63 -18.30 -4.62
CA GLU A 60 -22.35 -19.16 -5.77
C GLU A 60 -23.11 -20.50 -5.64
N PRO A 61 -23.59 -21.06 -6.76
CA PRO A 61 -24.33 -22.32 -6.71
C PRO A 61 -23.43 -23.50 -6.35
N GLY A 62 -24.02 -24.56 -5.78
CA GLY A 62 -23.34 -25.83 -5.54
C GLY A 62 -22.78 -26.03 -4.13
N PHE A 63 -22.84 -25.01 -3.28
CA PHE A 63 -22.48 -25.12 -1.86
C PHE A 63 -23.68 -25.53 -1.01
N LYS A 64 -23.44 -26.27 0.08
CA LYS A 64 -24.45 -26.63 1.09
C LYS A 64 -23.82 -26.95 2.44
N VAL A 65 -24.55 -26.70 3.52
CA VAL A 65 -24.15 -27.14 4.87
C VAL A 65 -24.41 -28.63 5.02
N THR A 66 -23.44 -29.37 5.56
CA THR A 66 -23.63 -30.78 5.94
C THR A 66 -24.41 -30.82 7.26
N PRO A 67 -25.67 -31.31 7.29
CA PRO A 67 -26.52 -31.19 8.48
C PRO A 67 -25.91 -31.76 9.76
N ASP A 68 -25.29 -32.94 9.67
CA ASP A 68 -24.73 -33.64 10.83
C ASP A 68 -23.47 -32.98 11.41
N SER A 69 -22.87 -32.04 10.68
CA SER A 69 -21.69 -31.28 11.11
C SER A 69 -22.04 -30.01 11.89
N LEU A 70 -23.29 -29.54 11.80
CA LEU A 70 -23.70 -28.27 12.37
C LEU A 70 -23.69 -28.33 13.90
N ARG A 71 -22.99 -27.39 14.53
CA ARG A 71 -23.00 -27.14 15.96
C ARG A 71 -23.24 -25.65 16.19
N VAL A 72 -24.11 -25.36 17.15
CA VAL A 72 -24.48 -23.99 17.51
C VAL A 72 -24.36 -23.84 19.02
N THR A 73 -23.65 -22.81 19.45
CA THR A 73 -23.57 -22.35 20.84
C THR A 73 -24.11 -20.92 20.92
N PRO A 74 -24.25 -20.31 22.12
CA PRO A 74 -24.66 -18.92 22.25
C PRO A 74 -23.73 -17.92 21.52
N HIS A 75 -22.47 -18.30 21.30
CA HIS A 75 -21.43 -17.41 20.77
C HIS A 75 -20.75 -17.93 19.50
N SER A 76 -21.07 -19.14 19.05
CA SER A 76 -20.44 -19.72 17.87
C SER A 76 -21.35 -20.61 17.04
N ILE A 77 -21.11 -20.63 15.73
CA ILE A 77 -21.64 -21.62 14.79
C ILE A 77 -20.44 -22.29 14.14
N SER A 78 -20.39 -23.63 14.15
CA SER A 78 -19.41 -24.40 13.40
C SER A 78 -20.09 -25.44 12.53
N CYS A 79 -19.67 -25.58 11.29
CA CYS A 79 -20.23 -26.55 10.36
C CYS A 79 -19.27 -26.86 9.22
N ARG A 80 -19.50 -27.97 8.53
CA ARG A 80 -18.88 -28.32 7.27
C ARG A 80 -19.75 -27.85 6.11
N VAL A 81 -19.15 -27.10 5.20
CA VAL A 81 -19.75 -26.67 3.93
C VAL A 81 -19.08 -27.45 2.81
N THR A 82 -19.87 -28.14 2.00
CA THR A 82 -19.39 -28.89 0.83
C THR A 82 -19.76 -28.14 -0.44
N GLY A 83 -18.78 -27.83 -1.27
CA GLY A 83 -18.94 -27.25 -2.61
C GLY A 83 -18.63 -28.26 -3.72
N PRO A 84 -18.60 -27.81 -4.99
CA PRO A 84 -18.29 -28.66 -6.15
C PRO A 84 -16.91 -29.31 -6.10
N ASP A 85 -15.87 -28.52 -5.77
CA ASP A 85 -14.46 -28.94 -5.82
C ASP A 85 -13.73 -28.78 -4.47
N GLU A 86 -14.43 -28.34 -3.42
CA GLU A 86 -13.83 -28.06 -2.12
C GLU A 86 -14.77 -28.40 -0.94
N THR A 87 -14.17 -28.68 0.21
CA THR A 87 -14.88 -28.83 1.48
C THR A 87 -14.25 -27.87 2.49
N CYS A 88 -15.08 -27.09 3.16
CA CYS A 88 -14.64 -26.10 4.13
C CYS A 88 -15.24 -26.41 5.51
N ASP A 89 -14.38 -26.53 6.52
CA ASP A 89 -14.79 -26.53 7.92
C ASP A 89 -14.82 -25.07 8.40
N LEU A 90 -16.04 -24.56 8.58
CA LEU A 90 -16.34 -23.18 8.95
C LEU A 90 -16.58 -23.06 10.45
N THR A 91 -16.04 -22.01 11.06
CA THR A 91 -16.36 -21.57 12.42
C THR A 91 -16.60 -20.06 12.42
N ILE A 92 -17.72 -19.63 12.99
CA ILE A 92 -18.13 -18.23 13.14
C ILE A 92 -18.24 -17.95 14.63
N GLU A 93 -17.62 -16.87 15.11
CA GLU A 93 -17.64 -16.48 16.52
C GLU A 93 -18.13 -15.04 16.66
N LEU A 94 -19.17 -14.86 17.48
CA LEU A 94 -19.74 -13.57 17.83
C LEU A 94 -19.50 -13.28 19.31
N LYS A 95 -18.72 -12.24 19.60
CA LYS A 95 -18.50 -11.77 20.98
C LYS A 95 -19.80 -11.18 21.54
N GLY A 96 -20.04 -11.40 22.83
CA GLY A 96 -21.17 -10.81 23.56
C GLY A 96 -21.09 -9.28 23.69
N GLY A 97 -22.14 -8.69 24.24
CA GLY A 97 -22.26 -7.24 24.47
C GLY A 97 -22.43 -6.42 23.18
N ALA A 98 -21.90 -5.19 23.18
CA ALA A 98 -22.05 -4.22 22.09
C ALA A 98 -21.06 -4.39 20.92
N ALA A 99 -20.27 -5.48 20.89
CA ALA A 99 -19.27 -5.71 19.84
C ALA A 99 -19.91 -5.72 18.44
N ALA A 100 -19.41 -4.88 17.55
CA ALA A 100 -19.94 -4.70 16.20
C ALA A 100 -19.11 -5.42 15.13
N GLY A 101 -18.78 -6.67 15.40
CA GLY A 101 -17.99 -7.49 14.50
C GLY A 101 -17.87 -8.92 14.97
N PHE A 102 -17.48 -9.81 14.07
CA PHE A 102 -17.38 -11.25 14.30
C PHE A 102 -16.14 -11.82 13.63
N ASP A 103 -15.68 -12.96 14.14
CA ASP A 103 -14.56 -13.70 13.60
C ASP A 103 -15.07 -14.89 12.78
N LEU A 104 -14.41 -15.17 11.66
CA LEU A 104 -14.71 -16.30 10.78
C LEU A 104 -13.41 -17.05 10.48
N THR A 105 -13.42 -18.34 10.76
CA THR A 105 -12.33 -19.25 10.42
C THR A 105 -12.84 -20.27 9.39
N ALA A 106 -12.13 -20.39 8.28
CA ALA A 106 -12.45 -21.32 7.19
C ALA A 106 -11.25 -22.24 6.94
N ALA A 107 -11.35 -23.51 7.34
CA ALA A 107 -10.32 -24.50 7.09
C ALA A 107 -10.65 -25.31 5.85
N LEU A 108 -9.69 -25.47 4.93
CA LEU A 108 -9.74 -26.47 3.89
C LEU A 108 -8.97 -27.69 4.38
N PRO A 109 -9.62 -28.83 4.67
CA PRO A 109 -8.94 -30.02 5.15
C PRO A 109 -7.84 -30.44 4.16
N ASN A 110 -6.66 -30.76 4.69
CA ASN A 110 -5.45 -31.17 3.94
C ASN A 110 -4.65 -30.03 3.26
N GLU A 111 -5.10 -28.78 3.34
CA GLU A 111 -4.36 -27.65 2.79
C GLU A 111 -3.61 -26.88 3.89
N HIS A 112 -2.38 -26.49 3.60
CA HIS A 112 -1.61 -25.57 4.45
C HIS A 112 -1.49 -24.19 3.81
N TYR A 113 -1.32 -24.15 2.49
CA TYR A 113 -1.33 -22.93 1.71
C TYR A 113 -2.15 -23.13 0.44
N GLY A 114 -2.79 -22.07 -0.03
CA GLY A 114 -3.51 -22.11 -1.30
C GLY A 114 -3.88 -20.71 -1.79
N THR A 115 -4.67 -20.69 -2.85
CA THR A 115 -5.28 -19.46 -3.39
C THR A 115 -6.59 -19.15 -2.67
N LEU A 116 -7.23 -18.03 -3.01
CA LEU A 116 -8.52 -17.68 -2.43
C LEU A 116 -9.54 -18.75 -2.83
N PRO A 117 -10.21 -19.42 -1.87
CA PRO A 117 -11.25 -20.40 -2.17
C PRO A 117 -12.52 -19.72 -2.66
N ALA A 118 -13.43 -20.49 -3.27
CA ALA A 118 -14.74 -19.99 -3.65
C ALA A 118 -15.65 -19.78 -2.42
N TYR A 119 -15.39 -20.49 -1.32
CA TYR A 119 -16.04 -20.31 -0.03
C TYR A 119 -15.05 -20.01 1.11
N PRO A 120 -15.34 -19.08 2.04
CA PRO A 120 -16.59 -18.35 2.27
C PRO A 120 -16.88 -17.24 1.25
N PHE A 121 -18.16 -17.07 0.94
CA PHE A 121 -18.63 -16.04 0.03
C PHE A 121 -18.32 -14.61 0.49
N HIS A 122 -18.26 -13.68 -0.46
CA HIS A 122 -18.04 -12.26 -0.17
C HIS A 122 -19.34 -11.52 0.14
N PHE A 123 -19.32 -10.61 1.11
CA PHE A 123 -20.44 -9.69 1.34
C PHE A 123 -20.53 -8.66 0.21
N VAL A 124 -21.76 -8.33 -0.19
CA VAL A 124 -22.04 -7.24 -1.13
C VAL A 124 -22.56 -6.01 -0.41
N ALA A 125 -22.38 -4.85 -1.03
CA ALA A 125 -22.95 -3.62 -0.48
C ALA A 125 -24.48 -3.66 -0.55
N PRO A 126 -25.18 -3.07 0.46
CA PRO A 126 -26.63 -2.97 0.44
C PRO A 126 -27.18 -2.18 -0.76
N GLU A 127 -26.42 -1.21 -1.26
CA GLU A 127 -26.80 -0.36 -2.39
C GLU A 127 -25.64 -0.21 -3.40
N LYS A 128 -25.97 -0.01 -4.68
CA LYS A 128 -24.99 0.09 -5.78
C LYS A 128 -24.13 1.36 -5.74
N THR A 129 -24.59 2.40 -5.03
CA THR A 129 -23.90 3.70 -4.89
C THR A 129 -22.72 3.66 -3.93
N TRP A 130 -22.53 2.56 -3.21
CA TRP A 130 -21.44 2.36 -2.29
C TRP A 130 -20.11 2.20 -3.02
N SER A 131 -19.02 2.34 -2.29
CA SER A 131 -17.66 2.20 -2.80
C SER A 131 -16.92 1.06 -2.11
N TYR A 132 -16.08 0.36 -2.88
CA TYR A 132 -15.08 -0.58 -2.42
C TYR A 132 -13.84 0.18 -1.92
N VAL A 133 -13.42 -0.11 -0.70
CA VAL A 133 -12.19 0.41 -0.11
C VAL A 133 -11.09 -0.60 -0.39
N GLN A 134 -10.19 -0.28 -1.29
CA GLN A 134 -9.10 -1.14 -1.70
C GLN A 134 -7.77 -0.66 -1.13
N ASN A 135 -7.09 -1.55 -0.42
CA ASN A 135 -5.66 -1.39 -0.17
C ASN A 135 -4.91 -1.79 -1.44
N THR A 136 -4.06 -0.89 -1.94
CA THR A 136 -3.17 -1.21 -3.05
C THR A 136 -1.80 -1.57 -2.49
N SER A 137 -0.70 -1.13 -3.08
CA SER A 137 0.65 -1.40 -2.60
C SER A 137 1.09 -0.54 -1.40
N GLY A 138 0.31 0.45 -0.98
CA GLY A 138 0.58 1.24 0.23
C GLY A 138 -0.65 2.08 0.57
N GLU A 139 -0.84 3.18 -0.16
CA GLU A 139 -2.09 3.94 -0.15
C GLU A 139 -3.26 3.17 -0.76
N GLY A 140 -4.45 3.77 -0.70
CA GLY A 140 -5.69 3.11 -1.10
C GLY A 140 -6.41 3.78 -2.25
N MET A 141 -7.39 3.05 -2.75
CA MET A 141 -8.38 3.54 -3.70
C MET A 141 -9.79 3.29 -3.19
N LEU A 142 -10.67 4.25 -3.46
CA LEU A 142 -12.08 4.19 -3.22
C LEU A 142 -12.80 3.99 -4.55
N MET A 143 -13.12 2.74 -4.86
CA MET A 143 -13.65 2.34 -6.16
C MET A 143 -15.16 2.26 -6.14
N PRO A 144 -15.87 2.88 -7.09
CA PRO A 144 -17.33 2.84 -7.08
C PRO A 144 -17.83 1.47 -7.54
N LEU A 145 -18.80 0.91 -6.82
CA LEU A 145 -19.32 -0.44 -7.07
C LEU A 145 -20.27 -0.53 -8.27
N ASP A 146 -20.71 0.60 -8.81
CA ASP A 146 -21.47 0.66 -10.07
C ASP A 146 -20.58 0.46 -11.31
N ARG A 147 -19.25 0.49 -11.16
CA ARG A 147 -18.24 0.24 -12.20
C ARG A 147 -17.27 -0.86 -11.77
N PRO A 148 -17.75 -2.09 -11.50
CA PRO A 148 -16.91 -3.16 -10.94
C PRO A 148 -15.77 -3.59 -11.87
N GLY A 149 -15.89 -3.37 -13.18
CA GLY A 149 -14.83 -3.65 -14.15
C GLY A 149 -13.59 -2.74 -14.03
N GLU A 150 -13.67 -1.66 -13.24
CA GLU A 150 -12.51 -0.79 -12.93
C GLU A 150 -11.74 -1.27 -11.69
N ILE A 151 -12.24 -2.26 -10.95
CA ILE A 151 -11.58 -2.81 -9.76
C ILE A 151 -10.55 -3.86 -10.19
N ASN A 152 -9.28 -3.48 -10.17
CA ASN A 152 -8.19 -4.39 -10.49
C ASN A 152 -7.83 -5.25 -9.28
N LYS A 153 -7.79 -6.57 -9.46
CA LYS A 153 -7.42 -7.53 -8.41
C LYS A 153 -8.18 -7.28 -7.11
N ALA A 154 -9.51 -7.32 -7.17
CA ALA A 154 -10.34 -7.27 -5.97
C ALA A 154 -9.83 -8.29 -4.94
N HIS A 155 -9.76 -7.88 -3.67
CA HIS A 155 -9.18 -8.67 -2.58
C HIS A 155 -7.66 -8.93 -2.71
N GLY A 156 -6.97 -8.35 -3.69
CA GLY A 156 -5.52 -8.31 -3.74
C GLY A 156 -4.99 -7.11 -2.96
N TRP A 157 -3.94 -7.33 -2.16
CA TRP A 157 -3.32 -6.26 -1.35
C TRP A 157 -1.97 -5.82 -1.89
N SER A 158 -1.47 -6.39 -2.98
CA SER A 158 -0.13 -6.10 -3.54
C SER A 158 0.98 -6.04 -2.49
N GLY A 159 0.86 -6.86 -1.44
CA GLY A 159 1.78 -6.91 -0.31
C GLY A 159 1.66 -5.75 0.67
N SER A 160 0.48 -5.16 0.88
CA SER A 160 0.25 -4.04 1.81
C SER A 160 -0.55 -4.48 3.05
N GLN A 161 -1.61 -3.74 3.41
CA GLN A 161 -2.50 -3.99 4.53
C GLN A 161 -3.54 -5.06 4.13
N PRO A 162 -3.60 -6.23 4.79
CA PRO A 162 -4.45 -7.35 4.39
C PRO A 162 -5.91 -7.14 4.87
N TRP A 163 -6.53 -6.04 4.47
CA TRP A 163 -7.95 -5.78 4.69
C TRP A 163 -8.58 -5.09 3.47
N TRP A 164 -9.90 -5.06 3.40
CA TRP A 164 -10.66 -4.26 2.44
C TRP A 164 -11.99 -3.87 3.06
N GLY A 165 -12.78 -3.05 2.37
CA GLY A 165 -14.09 -2.68 2.88
C GLY A 165 -15.10 -2.24 1.85
N LEU A 166 -16.31 -1.99 2.34
CA LEU A 166 -17.43 -1.42 1.60
C LEU A 166 -17.94 -0.23 2.40
N THR A 167 -18.19 0.91 1.76
CA THR A 167 -18.67 2.11 2.46
C THR A 167 -19.50 3.02 1.57
N ASP A 168 -20.50 3.69 2.16
CA ASP A 168 -21.21 4.82 1.58
C ASP A 168 -20.60 6.18 1.99
N LEU A 169 -19.35 6.16 2.48
CA LEU A 169 -18.62 7.26 3.12
C LEU A 169 -19.05 7.60 4.56
N GLN A 170 -20.10 6.99 5.08
CA GLN A 170 -20.52 7.15 6.47
C GLN A 170 -20.49 5.81 7.20
N ARG A 171 -21.30 4.87 6.75
CA ARG A 171 -21.39 3.50 7.24
C ARG A 171 -20.43 2.62 6.46
N GLY A 172 -20.09 1.46 7.02
CA GLY A 172 -19.20 0.55 6.32
C GLY A 172 -19.03 -0.81 6.97
N LEU A 173 -18.51 -1.73 6.16
CA LEU A 173 -18.01 -3.04 6.56
C LEU A 173 -16.53 -3.10 6.21
N SER A 174 -15.70 -3.56 7.14
CA SER A 174 -14.31 -3.94 6.90
C SER A 174 -14.15 -5.45 7.04
N VAL A 175 -13.31 -6.03 6.20
CA VAL A 175 -12.87 -7.42 6.30
C VAL A 175 -11.35 -7.43 6.39
N ARG A 176 -10.81 -7.87 7.53
CA ARG A 176 -9.38 -8.11 7.73
C ARG A 176 -9.07 -9.59 7.55
N LEU A 177 -7.95 -9.91 6.91
CA LEU A 177 -7.52 -11.26 6.61
C LEU A 177 -6.15 -11.55 7.24
N ASP A 178 -6.15 -12.30 8.34
CA ASP A 178 -4.94 -12.53 9.15
C ASP A 178 -4.04 -13.65 8.57
N SER A 179 -4.56 -14.41 7.61
CA SER A 179 -3.88 -15.54 6.98
C SER A 179 -3.26 -15.22 5.62
N PHE A 180 -3.19 -13.95 5.22
CA PHE A 180 -2.39 -13.53 4.05
C PHE A 180 -0.92 -13.94 4.22
N ARG A 181 -0.26 -14.42 3.15
CA ARG A 181 1.14 -14.86 3.19
C ARG A 181 2.03 -14.20 2.17
N ASN A 182 1.66 -14.24 0.90
CA ASN A 182 2.51 -13.70 -0.16
C ASN A 182 1.65 -13.14 -1.29
N PRO A 183 1.89 -11.91 -1.76
CA PRO A 183 1.12 -11.36 -2.88
C PRO A 183 1.51 -12.03 -4.20
N ASP A 184 0.65 -11.88 -5.18
CA ASP A 184 1.03 -12.08 -6.57
C ASP A 184 1.92 -10.93 -7.08
N THR A 185 2.87 -11.25 -7.96
CA THR A 185 3.96 -10.34 -8.37
C THR A 185 3.84 -9.86 -9.83
N HIS A 186 2.63 -9.88 -10.39
CA HIS A 186 2.32 -9.52 -11.79
C HIS A 186 3.01 -10.39 -12.85
N SER A 187 3.49 -11.58 -12.47
CA SER A 187 4.44 -12.35 -13.27
C SER A 187 3.83 -13.64 -13.83
N GLY A 188 2.93 -13.50 -14.80
CA GLY A 188 2.40 -14.63 -15.59
C GLY A 188 1.05 -15.19 -15.12
N PRO A 189 0.42 -16.03 -15.97
CA PRO A 189 -0.96 -16.52 -15.76
C PRO A 189 -1.10 -17.44 -14.54
N ASP A 190 0.02 -18.00 -14.05
CA ASP A 190 0.06 -18.95 -12.94
C ASP A 190 0.59 -18.31 -11.64
N ASP A 191 0.69 -16.98 -11.52
CA ASP A 191 1.04 -16.33 -10.25
C ASP A 191 -0.25 -15.92 -9.52
N SER A 192 -0.36 -16.28 -8.25
CA SER A 192 -1.58 -16.06 -7.46
C SER A 192 -1.21 -15.72 -6.03
N THR A 193 -2.01 -14.85 -5.41
CA THR A 193 -1.83 -14.52 -4.00
C THR A 193 -2.01 -15.78 -3.15
N VAL A 194 -1.11 -15.97 -2.19
CA VAL A 194 -1.05 -17.13 -1.31
C VAL A 194 -1.59 -16.79 0.07
N TYR A 195 -2.41 -17.70 0.59
CA TYR A 195 -3.00 -17.67 1.92
C TYR A 195 -2.55 -18.90 2.69
N ALA A 196 -2.45 -18.79 4.01
CA ALA A 196 -2.37 -19.93 4.91
C ALA A 196 -3.77 -20.43 5.29
N PHE A 197 -3.89 -21.73 5.52
CA PHE A 197 -5.09 -22.35 6.09
C PHE A 197 -4.86 -22.81 7.54
N PRO A 198 -5.86 -22.68 8.43
CA PRO A 198 -7.18 -22.14 8.16
C PRO A 198 -7.17 -20.63 7.87
N MET A 199 -8.01 -20.20 6.94
CA MET A 199 -8.19 -18.80 6.60
C MET A 199 -8.90 -18.09 7.75
N ARG A 200 -8.37 -16.95 8.20
CA ARG A 200 -8.87 -16.22 9.37
C ARG A 200 -9.31 -14.82 8.98
N LEU A 201 -10.61 -14.56 9.06
CA LEU A 201 -11.22 -13.29 8.73
C LEU A 201 -11.85 -12.64 9.96
N ARG A 202 -11.70 -11.32 10.05
CA ARG A 202 -12.41 -10.47 10.99
C ARG A 202 -13.31 -9.52 10.22
N TYR A 203 -14.60 -9.53 10.53
CA TYR A 203 -15.57 -8.58 10.00
C TYR A 203 -15.91 -7.56 11.06
N ASP A 204 -15.87 -6.27 10.71
CA ASP A 204 -16.24 -5.17 11.60
C ASP A 204 -17.13 -4.16 10.87
N PHE A 205 -18.13 -3.63 11.58
CA PHE A 205 -19.17 -2.75 11.03
C PHE A 205 -19.15 -1.38 11.71
N VAL A 206 -19.09 -0.31 10.91
CA VAL A 206 -19.11 1.08 11.38
C VAL A 206 -20.40 1.78 10.99
N THR A 207 -20.92 2.60 11.90
CA THR A 207 -22.15 3.39 11.70
C THR A 207 -21.86 4.79 11.16
N SER A 208 -20.61 5.26 11.25
CA SER A 208 -20.19 6.61 10.86
C SER A 208 -18.68 6.66 10.58
N GLY A 209 -18.23 7.66 9.81
CA GLY A 209 -16.81 7.94 9.54
C GLY A 209 -16.20 7.19 8.35
N GLY A 210 -16.97 6.34 7.66
CA GLY A 210 -16.61 5.74 6.37
C GLY A 210 -15.26 5.01 6.39
N TYR A 211 -14.50 5.10 5.30
CA TYR A 211 -13.20 4.45 5.16
C TYR A 211 -12.16 4.91 6.19
N ALA A 212 -12.26 6.14 6.72
CA ALA A 212 -11.38 6.62 7.78
C ALA A 212 -11.65 5.88 9.11
N ALA A 213 -12.91 5.53 9.39
CA ALA A 213 -13.25 4.65 10.52
C ALA A 213 -12.76 3.21 10.28
N LEU A 214 -12.89 2.68 9.06
CA LEU A 214 -12.37 1.34 8.73
C LEU A 214 -10.84 1.26 8.92
N ALA A 215 -10.10 2.27 8.45
CA ALA A 215 -8.66 2.38 8.67
C ALA A 215 -8.30 2.41 10.17
N LYS A 216 -9.08 3.13 10.99
CA LYS A 216 -8.85 3.18 12.45
C LYS A 216 -9.04 1.82 13.12
N LEU A 217 -10.01 1.02 12.69
CA LEU A 217 -10.18 -0.35 13.19
C LEU A 217 -8.92 -1.19 12.93
N TYR A 218 -8.37 -1.09 11.71
CA TYR A 218 -7.13 -1.81 11.38
C TYR A 218 -5.93 -1.28 12.17
N ARG A 219 -5.83 0.04 12.35
CA ARG A 219 -4.79 0.66 13.18
C ARG A 219 -4.82 0.12 14.61
N ASP A 220 -5.98 0.16 15.25
CA ASP A 220 -6.12 -0.23 16.65
C ASP A 220 -5.77 -1.71 16.84
N HIS A 221 -6.21 -2.56 15.91
CA HIS A 221 -5.78 -3.96 15.87
C HIS A 221 -4.26 -4.12 15.72
N PHE A 222 -3.68 -3.46 14.71
CA PHE A 222 -2.27 -3.63 14.38
C PHE A 222 -1.37 -3.16 15.54
N LEU A 223 -1.66 -2.01 16.14
CA LEU A 223 -0.90 -1.48 17.26
C LEU A 223 -1.08 -2.31 18.53
N ALA A 224 -2.27 -2.88 18.77
CA ALA A 224 -2.48 -3.82 19.87
C ALA A 224 -1.65 -5.11 19.69
N ALA A 225 -1.47 -5.58 18.45
CA ALA A 225 -0.61 -6.72 18.13
C ALA A 225 0.90 -6.41 18.16
N HIS A 226 1.27 -5.12 18.15
CA HIS A 226 2.66 -4.66 18.13
C HIS A 226 2.92 -3.58 19.19
N PRO A 227 2.71 -3.87 20.49
CA PRO A 227 2.82 -2.87 21.57
C PRO A 227 4.23 -2.29 21.73
N GLN A 228 5.25 -2.96 21.18
CA GLN A 228 6.63 -2.47 21.15
C GLN A 228 6.84 -1.29 20.21
N MET A 229 5.97 -1.09 19.22
CA MET A 229 6.13 -0.01 18.26
C MET A 229 5.92 1.35 18.92
N GLN A 230 6.85 2.26 18.66
CA GLN A 230 6.77 3.65 19.12
C GLN A 230 6.49 4.58 17.93
N PRO A 231 5.73 5.67 18.12
CA PRO A 231 5.64 6.76 17.14
C PRO A 231 7.02 7.32 16.76
N LEU A 232 7.17 7.82 15.53
CA LEU A 232 8.44 8.36 15.01
C LEU A 232 9.00 9.47 15.89
N ARG A 233 8.13 10.35 16.42
CA ARG A 233 8.51 11.44 17.33
C ARG A 233 9.25 10.95 18.58
N ASP A 234 8.89 9.78 19.08
CA ASP A 234 9.43 9.25 20.34
C ASP A 234 10.76 8.51 20.07
N ARG A 235 10.96 8.01 18.83
CA ARG A 235 12.21 7.37 18.39
C ARG A 235 13.37 8.34 18.20
N VAL A 236 13.11 9.65 18.06
CA VAL A 236 14.15 10.67 17.78
C VAL A 236 15.15 10.79 18.93
N ALA A 237 14.71 10.61 20.18
CA ALA A 237 15.58 10.71 21.34
C ALA A 237 16.72 9.68 21.30
N ASP A 238 16.38 8.43 20.98
CA ASP A 238 17.35 7.33 20.91
C ASP A 238 18.08 7.26 19.56
N ARG A 239 17.41 7.70 18.48
CA ARG A 239 17.93 7.67 17.11
C ARG A 239 17.73 9.03 16.43
N PRO A 240 18.57 10.05 16.73
CA PRO A 240 18.42 11.40 16.20
C PRO A 240 18.28 11.51 14.67
N PRO A 241 18.93 10.67 13.83
CA PRO A 241 18.71 10.68 12.37
C PRO A 241 17.25 10.49 11.94
N VAL A 242 16.42 9.81 12.74
CA VAL A 242 14.98 9.62 12.47
C VAL A 242 14.28 10.97 12.35
N GLY A 243 14.72 12.00 13.08
CA GLY A 243 14.14 13.34 13.03
C GLY A 243 14.18 14.00 11.64
N MET A 244 15.04 13.52 10.73
CA MET A 244 15.08 13.98 9.35
C MET A 244 13.83 13.55 8.55
N LEU A 245 13.18 12.45 8.95
CA LEU A 245 11.95 11.98 8.31
C LEU A 245 10.78 12.93 8.50
N LYS A 246 10.80 13.86 9.46
CA LYS A 246 9.69 14.78 9.73
C LYS A 246 9.42 15.73 8.57
N ASP A 247 10.47 16.34 8.03
CA ASP A 247 10.38 17.47 7.11
C ASP A 247 11.54 17.55 6.10
N GLY A 248 12.42 16.54 6.06
CA GLY A 248 13.47 16.44 5.04
C GLY A 248 12.95 15.98 3.68
N VAL A 249 13.77 16.14 2.65
CA VAL A 249 13.61 15.52 1.32
C VAL A 249 14.50 14.28 1.20
N TYR A 250 14.05 13.25 0.49
CA TYR A 250 14.87 12.07 0.19
C TYR A 250 15.52 12.20 -1.19
N VAL A 251 16.85 12.20 -1.26
CA VAL A 251 17.57 12.42 -2.52
C VAL A 251 18.48 11.23 -2.83
N TYR A 252 18.23 10.57 -3.96
CA TYR A 252 19.19 9.68 -4.57
C TYR A 252 20.22 10.49 -5.37
N LEU A 253 21.49 10.39 -4.99
CA LEU A 253 22.59 11.04 -5.67
C LEU A 253 23.20 10.14 -6.74
N TRP A 254 23.40 10.71 -7.93
CA TRP A 254 23.90 10.03 -9.12
C TRP A 254 25.16 10.70 -9.70
N GLY A 255 25.91 11.43 -8.87
CA GLY A 255 27.21 11.99 -9.27
C GLY A 255 28.22 10.91 -9.63
N GLU A 256 29.31 11.36 -10.26
CA GLU A 256 30.37 10.48 -10.75
C GLU A 256 31.56 10.42 -9.77
N ASN A 257 31.63 11.31 -8.78
CA ASN A 257 32.66 11.30 -7.75
C ASN A 257 32.21 11.95 -6.43
N PRO A 258 32.86 11.61 -5.29
CA PRO A 258 32.51 12.13 -3.97
C PRO A 258 32.53 13.66 -3.84
N ALA A 259 33.53 14.33 -4.42
CA ALA A 259 33.71 15.76 -4.23
C ALA A 259 32.58 16.58 -4.88
N ASP A 260 32.11 16.14 -6.05
CA ASP A 260 31.02 16.80 -6.76
C ASP A 260 29.66 16.59 -6.07
N ASP A 261 29.39 15.40 -5.53
CA ASP A 261 28.18 15.14 -4.76
C ASP A 261 28.15 15.94 -3.45
N LEU A 262 29.27 16.04 -2.74
CA LEU A 262 29.35 16.90 -1.55
C LEU A 262 29.11 18.37 -1.90
N ARG A 263 29.72 18.86 -3.00
CA ARG A 263 29.51 20.23 -3.48
C ARG A 263 28.07 20.47 -3.85
N LEU A 264 27.43 19.52 -4.54
CA LEU A 264 26.03 19.59 -4.92
C LEU A 264 25.12 19.69 -3.69
N VAL A 265 25.30 18.83 -2.68
CA VAL A 265 24.53 18.92 -1.43
C VAL A 265 24.76 20.26 -0.72
N SER A 266 26.00 20.77 -0.71
CA SER A 266 26.33 22.08 -0.15
C SER A 266 25.60 23.22 -0.87
N GLU A 267 25.51 23.16 -2.19
CA GLU A 267 24.80 24.15 -3.00
C GLU A 267 23.28 24.07 -2.82
N MET A 268 22.71 22.85 -2.74
CA MET A 268 21.31 22.64 -2.43
C MET A 268 20.95 23.26 -1.08
N LYS A 269 21.78 23.02 -0.05
CA LYS A 269 21.63 23.65 1.26
C LYS A 269 21.70 25.17 1.17
N THR A 270 22.72 25.71 0.52
CA THR A 270 22.91 27.16 0.38
C THR A 270 21.73 27.82 -0.35
N ALA A 271 21.08 27.10 -1.27
CA ALA A 271 19.91 27.56 -2.00
C ALA A 271 18.60 27.49 -1.18
N GLY A 272 18.62 26.91 0.03
CA GLY A 272 17.49 26.81 0.94
C GLY A 272 16.81 25.44 1.02
N ILE A 273 17.49 24.36 0.61
CA ILE A 273 17.07 22.98 0.88
C ILE A 273 17.77 22.54 2.18
N ASP A 274 17.19 22.93 3.31
CA ASP A 274 17.91 22.90 4.60
C ASP A 274 18.08 21.50 5.18
N ARG A 275 17.16 20.59 4.87
CA ARG A 275 17.03 19.26 5.49
C ARG A 275 16.81 18.21 4.42
N GLY A 276 17.63 17.16 4.41
CA GLY A 276 17.43 16.01 3.53
C GLY A 276 18.28 14.80 3.87
N PHE A 277 17.92 13.69 3.22
CA PHE A 277 18.73 12.49 3.10
C PHE A 277 19.48 12.54 1.77
N ALA A 278 20.78 12.26 1.82
CA ALA A 278 21.62 12.03 0.66
C ALA A 278 21.94 10.53 0.60
N VAL A 279 21.31 9.81 -0.33
CA VAL A 279 21.37 8.35 -0.42
C VAL A 279 22.14 7.91 -1.66
N PHE A 280 23.13 7.04 -1.45
CA PHE A 280 24.07 6.59 -2.47
C PHE A 280 23.80 5.14 -2.88
N TYR A 281 23.70 4.92 -4.20
CA TYR A 281 23.57 3.59 -4.81
C TYR A 281 24.93 2.89 -5.06
N GLY A 282 26.03 3.66 -5.12
CA GLY A 282 27.38 3.12 -5.32
C GLY A 282 27.96 3.28 -6.73
N LYS A 283 27.59 4.36 -7.46
CA LYS A 283 28.25 4.73 -8.73
C LYS A 283 29.74 5.03 -8.59
N HIS A 284 30.14 5.54 -7.43
CA HIS A 284 31.52 5.75 -7.03
C HIS A 284 31.73 5.24 -5.61
N PRO A 285 32.99 5.04 -5.16
CA PRO A 285 33.28 4.66 -3.79
C PRO A 285 32.71 5.67 -2.79
N ILE A 286 32.16 5.17 -1.68
CA ILE A 286 31.76 5.99 -0.54
C ILE A 286 32.95 6.06 0.42
N ASP A 287 33.36 7.27 0.80
CA ASP A 287 34.39 7.50 1.80
C ASP A 287 33.90 8.29 3.01
N ARG A 288 34.73 8.30 4.06
CA ARG A 288 34.44 9.00 5.32
C ARG A 288 34.34 10.52 5.14
N ALA A 289 35.13 11.10 4.23
CA ALA A 289 35.20 12.54 4.04
C ALA A 289 33.90 13.10 3.43
N LEU A 290 33.34 12.41 2.44
CA LEU A 290 32.03 12.69 1.86
C LEU A 290 30.94 12.66 2.91
N PHE A 291 30.83 11.56 3.66
CA PHE A 291 29.74 11.37 4.61
C PHE A 291 29.85 12.36 5.78
N ASP A 292 31.05 12.58 6.32
CA ASP A 292 31.26 13.61 7.36
C ASP A 292 31.01 15.02 6.82
N GLY A 293 31.30 15.28 5.55
CA GLY A 293 30.94 16.52 4.87
C GLY A 293 29.43 16.75 4.86
N ILE A 294 28.64 15.76 4.41
CA ILE A 294 27.17 15.82 4.39
C ILE A 294 26.61 16.00 5.81
N LYS A 295 27.17 15.29 6.79
CA LYS A 295 26.80 15.43 8.21
C LYS A 295 27.05 16.85 8.75
N ARG A 296 28.18 17.48 8.40
CA ARG A 296 28.47 18.88 8.77
C ARG A 296 27.49 19.88 8.16
N LEU A 297 26.89 19.55 7.02
CA LEU A 297 25.81 20.33 6.41
C LEU A 297 24.46 20.12 7.12
N GLY A 298 24.38 19.24 8.12
CA GLY A 298 23.15 18.91 8.84
C GLY A 298 22.21 17.98 8.08
N TRP A 299 22.71 17.31 7.04
CA TRP A 299 21.99 16.29 6.26
C TRP A 299 22.33 14.89 6.76
N ILE A 300 21.47 13.91 6.43
CA ILE A 300 21.71 12.50 6.74
C ILE A 300 22.32 11.81 5.53
N ALA A 301 23.50 11.22 5.70
CA ALA A 301 24.14 10.40 4.68
C ALA A 301 23.69 8.94 4.81
N GLY A 302 23.25 8.34 3.70
CA GLY A 302 22.70 6.98 3.66
C GLY A 302 23.21 6.16 2.49
N SER A 303 23.06 4.84 2.60
CA SER A 303 23.49 3.91 1.55
C SER A 303 22.40 2.88 1.22
N TYR A 304 22.30 2.58 -0.07
CA TYR A 304 21.43 1.54 -0.61
C TYR A 304 22.12 0.16 -0.50
N HIS A 305 21.36 -0.86 -0.11
CA HIS A 305 21.84 -2.24 -0.03
C HIS A 305 20.74 -3.26 -0.32
N MET A 306 21.18 -4.49 -0.63
CA MET A 306 20.34 -5.68 -0.80
C MET A 306 20.81 -6.79 0.16
N PRO A 307 20.43 -6.75 1.45
CA PRO A 307 20.80 -7.79 2.40
C PRO A 307 20.26 -9.17 2.01
N THR A 308 19.09 -9.19 1.35
CA THR A 308 18.59 -10.33 0.61
C THR A 308 18.58 -10.01 -0.87
N GLY A 309 18.97 -10.94 -1.73
CA GLY A 309 19.01 -10.76 -3.17
C GLY A 309 17.68 -11.01 -3.88
N ASN A 310 17.67 -10.78 -5.19
CA ASN A 310 16.52 -11.05 -6.04
C ASN A 310 16.21 -12.56 -6.18
N LEU A 311 14.92 -12.93 -6.14
CA LEU A 311 14.44 -14.31 -6.26
C LEU A 311 14.74 -14.96 -7.61
N PHE A 312 14.98 -14.17 -8.66
CA PHE A 312 15.37 -14.68 -9.98
C PHE A 312 16.76 -15.31 -10.02
N ARG A 313 17.57 -15.16 -8.95
CA ARG A 313 18.82 -15.89 -8.77
C ARG A 313 18.60 -17.38 -8.47
N VAL A 314 17.40 -17.76 -8.02
CA VAL A 314 17.02 -19.15 -7.73
C VAL A 314 16.16 -19.74 -8.84
N GLY A 315 15.08 -19.04 -9.23
CA GLY A 315 14.12 -19.56 -10.19
C GLY A 315 13.36 -18.45 -10.91
N ARG A 316 12.58 -18.80 -11.93
CA ARG A 316 11.76 -17.81 -12.67
C ARG A 316 10.76 -17.12 -11.75
N ARG A 317 10.33 -15.91 -12.11
CA ARG A 317 9.33 -15.14 -11.33
C ARG A 317 8.08 -15.99 -11.02
N GLY A 318 7.51 -15.79 -9.83
CA GLY A 318 6.34 -16.54 -9.35
C GLY A 318 6.65 -17.91 -8.71
N TRP A 319 7.90 -18.39 -8.76
CA TRP A 319 8.25 -19.70 -8.17
C TRP A 319 7.87 -19.88 -6.69
N PRO A 320 7.97 -18.87 -5.78
CA PRO A 320 7.62 -19.08 -4.38
C PRO A 320 6.16 -19.48 -4.22
N ASN A 321 5.27 -18.76 -4.90
CA ASN A 321 3.83 -19.02 -4.86
C ASN A 321 3.52 -20.37 -5.50
N ALA A 322 4.17 -20.72 -6.60
CA ALA A 322 3.99 -22.03 -7.24
C ALA A 322 4.40 -23.20 -6.35
N ILE A 323 5.46 -23.06 -5.54
CA ILE A 323 5.85 -24.07 -4.54
C ILE A 323 4.79 -24.17 -3.44
N LEU A 324 4.38 -23.04 -2.87
CA LEU A 324 3.44 -22.99 -1.75
C LEU A 324 2.08 -23.59 -2.12
N THR A 325 1.61 -23.37 -3.36
CA THR A 325 0.34 -23.92 -3.85
C THR A 325 0.49 -25.28 -4.54
N GLY A 326 1.61 -25.99 -4.38
CA GLY A 326 1.83 -27.32 -4.96
C GLY A 326 1.93 -27.38 -6.50
N ARG A 327 1.90 -26.25 -7.22
CA ARG A 327 2.00 -26.18 -8.69
C ARG A 327 3.41 -26.44 -9.21
N MET A 328 4.41 -26.41 -8.33
CA MET A 328 5.79 -26.74 -8.64
C MET A 328 6.38 -27.65 -7.57
N SER A 329 7.16 -28.65 -8.00
CA SER A 329 7.90 -29.53 -7.08
C SER A 329 9.09 -28.79 -6.46
N ALA A 330 9.11 -28.73 -5.13
CA ALA A 330 10.23 -28.19 -4.35
C ALA A 330 11.54 -28.93 -4.62
N GLU A 331 11.46 -30.26 -4.77
CA GLU A 331 12.62 -31.07 -5.09
C GLU A 331 13.19 -30.74 -6.46
N LYS A 332 12.33 -30.64 -7.49
CA LYS A 332 12.75 -30.28 -8.84
C LYS A 332 13.44 -28.91 -8.86
N LEU A 333 12.82 -27.91 -8.24
CA LEU A 333 13.38 -26.56 -8.17
C LEU A 333 14.75 -26.59 -7.48
N ARG A 334 14.87 -27.27 -6.33
CA ARG A 334 16.14 -27.39 -5.59
C ARG A 334 17.26 -27.98 -6.45
N ARG A 335 16.98 -29.04 -7.22
CA ARG A 335 17.99 -29.69 -8.09
C ARG A 335 18.46 -28.81 -9.25
N THR A 336 17.64 -27.86 -9.70
CA THR A 336 17.93 -26.99 -10.86
C THR A 336 18.37 -25.57 -10.48
N SER A 337 18.47 -25.25 -9.19
CA SER A 337 18.78 -23.90 -8.69
C SER A 337 20.24 -23.78 -8.27
N ASP A 338 20.77 -22.55 -8.31
CA ASP A 338 22.13 -22.21 -7.84
C ASP A 338 22.18 -22.08 -6.31
N THR A 339 23.14 -22.77 -5.66
CA THR A 339 23.41 -22.65 -4.21
C THR A 339 23.68 -21.21 -3.79
N LYS A 340 24.44 -20.43 -4.57
CA LYS A 340 24.70 -19.00 -4.28
C LYS A 340 23.41 -18.18 -4.36
N GLY A 341 22.46 -18.59 -5.20
CA GLY A 341 21.12 -18.02 -5.24
C GLY A 341 20.39 -18.17 -3.91
N TRP A 342 20.44 -19.37 -3.30
CA TRP A 342 19.82 -19.63 -2.01
C TRP A 342 20.46 -18.85 -0.87
N GLU A 343 21.79 -18.81 -0.81
CA GLU A 343 22.52 -18.02 0.17
C GLU A 343 22.09 -16.55 0.12
N ARG A 344 21.96 -15.98 -1.09
CA ARG A 344 21.56 -14.60 -1.32
C ARG A 344 20.14 -14.28 -0.84
N ILE A 345 19.17 -15.18 -1.04
CA ILE A 345 17.77 -14.87 -0.71
C ILE A 345 17.38 -15.27 0.72
N CYS A 346 18.16 -16.14 1.37
CA CYS A 346 17.86 -16.64 2.70
C CYS A 346 18.22 -15.62 3.78
N ALA A 347 17.24 -14.91 4.31
CA ALA A 347 17.47 -13.93 5.37
C ALA A 347 18.03 -14.55 6.66
N LYS A 348 17.67 -15.80 6.98
CA LYS A 348 18.24 -16.52 8.13
C LYS A 348 19.76 -16.71 7.98
N PHE A 349 20.22 -17.01 6.77
CA PHE A 349 21.64 -17.12 6.44
C PHE A 349 22.33 -15.74 6.39
N GLN A 350 21.65 -14.74 5.84
CA GLN A 350 22.21 -13.40 5.67
C GLN A 350 22.23 -12.56 6.95
N LEU A 351 21.34 -12.82 7.91
CA LEU A 351 21.20 -12.01 9.13
C LEU A 351 22.53 -11.71 9.84
N PRO A 352 23.32 -12.71 10.30
CA PRO A 352 24.57 -12.41 11.01
C PRO A 352 25.59 -11.68 10.12
N ARG A 353 25.69 -12.06 8.84
CA ARG A 353 26.61 -11.48 7.86
C ARG A 353 26.29 -10.02 7.57
N TRP A 354 25.00 -9.71 7.42
CA TRP A 354 24.52 -8.36 7.21
C TRP A 354 24.83 -7.47 8.41
N ILE A 355 24.57 -7.94 9.63
CA ILE A 355 24.81 -7.13 10.84
C ILE A 355 26.30 -6.84 11.03
N GLU A 356 27.17 -7.80 10.76
CA GLU A 356 28.62 -7.57 10.73
C GLU A 356 29.00 -6.52 9.67
N LYS A 357 28.51 -6.68 8.44
CA LYS A 357 28.75 -5.72 7.34
C LYS A 357 28.25 -4.32 7.70
N ALA A 358 27.05 -4.20 8.27
CA ALA A 358 26.47 -2.93 8.67
C ALA A 358 27.32 -2.21 9.73
N LYS A 359 27.80 -2.94 10.74
CA LYS A 359 28.74 -2.40 11.74
C LYS A 359 30.04 -1.91 11.09
N GLY A 360 30.59 -2.69 10.17
CA GLY A 360 31.79 -2.29 9.41
C GLY A 360 31.56 -1.00 8.62
N MET A 361 30.44 -0.86 7.93
CA MET A 361 30.10 0.34 7.14
C MET A 361 29.89 1.58 8.03
N ILE A 362 29.24 1.42 9.18
CA ILE A 362 29.12 2.49 10.18
C ILE A 362 30.51 2.89 10.70
N ALA A 363 31.39 1.94 10.99
CA ALA A 363 32.74 2.24 11.46
C ALA A 363 33.58 2.96 10.37
N SER A 364 33.54 2.47 9.13
CA SER A 364 34.38 2.95 8.04
C SER A 364 34.01 4.36 7.56
N TYR A 365 32.72 4.66 7.38
CA TYR A 365 32.29 5.95 6.81
C TYR A 365 31.11 6.61 7.55
N GLY A 366 30.59 5.99 8.61
CA GLY A 366 29.61 6.61 9.49
C GLY A 366 28.26 6.88 8.82
N THR A 367 27.79 5.95 7.99
CA THR A 367 26.43 5.98 7.45
C THR A 367 25.38 6.05 8.56
N GLN A 368 24.32 6.82 8.32
CA GLN A 368 23.24 7.05 9.28
C GLN A 368 21.90 6.50 8.78
N LEU A 369 21.85 6.04 7.53
CA LEU A 369 20.67 5.44 6.92
C LEU A 369 21.06 4.23 6.09
N PHE A 370 20.29 3.16 6.23
CA PHE A 370 20.30 2.03 5.32
C PHE A 370 18.96 1.91 4.61
N TYR A 371 19.00 1.92 3.29
CA TYR A 371 17.87 1.53 2.47
C TYR A 371 18.04 0.10 1.98
N PHE A 372 17.03 -0.74 2.21
CA PHE A 372 17.03 -2.15 1.87
C PHE A 372 16.11 -2.43 0.69
N ASP A 373 16.70 -2.70 -0.46
CA ASP A 373 15.96 -3.13 -1.63
C ASP A 373 15.61 -4.62 -1.55
N THR A 374 14.49 -5.00 -2.13
CA THR A 374 13.88 -6.34 -2.15
C THR A 374 13.52 -6.98 -0.80
N LEU A 375 14.03 -6.45 0.32
CA LEU A 375 13.92 -7.05 1.65
C LEU A 375 12.47 -7.31 2.03
N VAL A 376 11.56 -6.41 1.69
CA VAL A 376 10.14 -6.55 2.07
C VAL A 376 9.24 -7.06 0.95
N VAL A 377 9.72 -7.13 -0.29
CA VAL A 377 8.85 -7.31 -1.48
C VAL A 377 9.04 -8.68 -2.15
N GLN A 378 10.15 -9.36 -1.85
CA GLN A 378 10.57 -10.60 -2.51
C GLN A 378 10.73 -11.73 -1.50
N LEU A 379 9.61 -12.10 -0.87
CA LEU A 379 9.56 -13.14 0.15
C LEU A 379 9.45 -14.53 -0.48
N ALA A 380 10.19 -15.50 0.07
CA ALA A 380 10.19 -16.88 -0.38
C ALA A 380 10.70 -17.83 0.72
N PRO A 381 10.32 -19.12 0.69
CA PRO A 381 11.01 -20.14 1.47
C PRO A 381 12.46 -20.34 0.97
N CYS A 382 13.34 -20.92 1.79
CA CYS A 382 14.67 -21.36 1.38
C CYS A 382 14.73 -22.88 1.36
N LEU A 383 15.03 -23.46 0.20
CA LEU A 383 15.13 -24.91 0.00
C LEU A 383 16.57 -25.44 0.04
N SER A 384 17.53 -24.62 0.46
CA SER A 384 18.92 -25.06 0.67
C SER A 384 18.96 -26.10 1.80
N PRO A 385 19.68 -27.23 1.63
CA PRO A 385 19.83 -28.22 2.70
C PRO A 385 20.61 -27.69 3.91
N ASP A 386 21.50 -26.71 3.71
CA ASP A 386 22.40 -26.21 4.77
C ASP A 386 21.74 -25.14 5.64
N HIS A 387 20.76 -24.44 5.10
CA HIS A 387 20.05 -23.36 5.79
C HIS A 387 18.58 -23.27 5.34
N PRO A 388 17.81 -24.36 5.48
CA PRO A 388 16.41 -24.37 5.09
C PRO A 388 15.61 -23.38 5.94
N SER A 389 14.60 -22.79 5.33
CA SER A 389 13.64 -21.95 6.03
C SER A 389 12.26 -22.04 5.39
N THR A 390 11.20 -22.11 6.19
CA THR A 390 9.84 -21.83 5.68
C THR A 390 9.72 -20.37 5.23
N ILE A 391 8.60 -20.02 4.58
CA ILE A 391 8.34 -18.63 4.20
C ILE A 391 8.18 -17.74 5.45
N GLU A 392 7.55 -18.24 6.52
CA GLU A 392 7.39 -17.56 7.81
C GLU A 392 8.74 -17.34 8.50
N GLU A 393 9.59 -18.37 8.56
CA GLU A 393 10.92 -18.25 9.15
C GLU A 393 11.77 -17.24 8.39
N ASN A 394 11.65 -17.20 7.05
CA ASN A 394 12.34 -16.21 6.23
C ASN A 394 11.79 -14.79 6.49
N GLN A 395 10.47 -14.63 6.59
CA GLN A 395 9.84 -13.35 6.93
C GLN A 395 10.30 -12.85 8.30
N ALA A 396 10.29 -13.71 9.32
CA ALA A 396 10.75 -13.40 10.66
C ALA A 396 12.24 -12.99 10.67
N ALA A 397 13.08 -13.68 9.91
CA ALA A 397 14.49 -13.33 9.77
C ALA A 397 14.70 -11.98 9.06
N ARG A 398 13.89 -11.64 8.04
CA ARG A 398 13.92 -10.33 7.38
C ARG A 398 13.52 -9.20 8.32
N LEU A 399 12.45 -9.40 9.10
CA LEU A 399 12.04 -8.44 10.11
C LEU A 399 13.14 -8.23 11.16
N ARG A 400 13.73 -9.33 11.64
CA ARG A 400 14.84 -9.28 12.61
C ARG A 400 16.06 -8.56 12.05
N LEU A 401 16.39 -8.76 10.76
CA LEU A 401 17.47 -8.06 10.08
C LEU A 401 17.25 -6.53 10.10
N ALA A 402 16.04 -6.09 9.78
CA ALA A 402 15.68 -4.68 9.82
C ALA A 402 15.75 -4.12 11.27
N GLN A 403 15.17 -4.82 12.24
CA GLN A 403 15.19 -4.42 13.66
C GLN A 403 16.61 -4.36 14.26
N GLU A 404 17.45 -5.36 13.98
CA GLU A 404 18.84 -5.36 14.46
C GLU A 404 19.66 -4.25 13.79
N THR A 405 19.35 -3.89 12.54
CA THR A 405 19.94 -2.72 11.89
C THR A 405 19.51 -1.42 12.58
N GLN A 406 18.22 -1.26 12.92
CA GLN A 406 17.72 -0.09 13.65
C GLN A 406 18.44 0.10 15.01
N LYS A 407 18.73 -1.00 15.71
CA LYS A 407 19.48 -0.99 16.99
C LYS A 407 20.91 -0.48 16.85
N LEU A 408 21.47 -0.41 15.63
CA LEU A 408 22.76 0.23 15.37
C LEU A 408 22.67 1.77 15.31
N GLY A 409 21.49 2.36 15.58
CA GLY A 409 21.29 3.80 15.64
C GLY A 409 21.00 4.47 14.29
N THR A 410 20.71 3.68 13.26
CA THR A 410 20.45 4.18 11.89
C THR A 410 18.94 4.33 11.61
N VAL A 411 18.63 5.12 10.58
CA VAL A 411 17.32 5.10 9.91
C VAL A 411 17.28 3.90 8.99
N VAL A 412 16.23 3.09 9.06
CA VAL A 412 16.06 1.93 8.17
C VAL A 412 14.85 2.12 7.26
N GLY A 413 15.10 2.05 5.96
CA GLY A 413 14.07 2.08 4.93
C GLY A 413 14.04 0.81 4.10
N SER A 414 12.89 0.54 3.52
CA SER A 414 12.72 -0.49 2.48
C SER A 414 11.47 -0.14 1.68
N GLY A 415 11.05 -1.03 0.81
CA GLY A 415 9.93 -0.81 -0.11
C GLY A 415 10.45 -0.81 -1.52
N GLU A 416 9.61 -1.19 -2.46
CA GLU A 416 9.86 -1.00 -3.89
C GLU A 416 8.54 -0.57 -4.52
N GLY A 417 7.92 0.44 -3.90
CA GLY A 417 6.54 0.76 -4.18
C GLY A 417 5.54 -0.19 -3.53
N VAL A 418 5.95 -0.97 -2.51
CA VAL A 418 5.04 -1.77 -1.67
C VAL A 418 5.36 -1.57 -0.18
N ALA A 419 4.33 -1.66 0.67
CA ALA A 419 4.42 -1.37 2.11
C ALA A 419 3.77 -2.48 2.98
N PRO A 420 4.37 -3.69 3.04
CA PRO A 420 3.81 -4.81 3.78
C PRO A 420 3.85 -4.60 5.29
N THR A 421 2.67 -4.70 5.90
CA THR A 421 2.50 -4.39 7.32
C THR A 421 3.35 -5.27 8.25
N TRP A 422 3.73 -6.50 7.84
CA TRP A 422 4.62 -7.35 8.63
C TRP A 422 6.01 -6.73 8.89
N ALA A 423 6.49 -5.85 8.01
CA ALA A 423 7.82 -5.24 8.11
C ALA A 423 7.83 -3.91 8.89
N LEU A 424 6.65 -3.31 9.14
CA LEU A 424 6.51 -2.04 9.87
C LEU A 424 7.31 -1.98 11.18
N PRO A 425 7.35 -3.04 12.03
CA PRO A 425 8.07 -2.97 13.30
C PRO A 425 9.60 -2.86 13.17
N GLY A 426 10.16 -3.04 11.97
CA GLY A 426 11.59 -2.93 11.69
C GLY A 426 11.98 -1.76 10.79
N LEU A 427 11.03 -0.90 10.39
CA LEU A 427 11.27 0.18 9.44
C LEU A 427 10.88 1.54 10.02
N ASP A 428 11.54 2.59 9.52
CA ASP A 428 11.25 3.99 9.82
C ASP A 428 10.58 4.70 8.64
N PHE A 429 10.79 4.23 7.41
CA PHE A 429 10.05 4.69 6.24
C PHE A 429 9.87 3.59 5.18
N TYR A 430 8.83 3.74 4.37
CA TYR A 430 8.69 3.02 3.11
C TYR A 430 8.96 3.90 1.92
N GLU A 431 9.81 3.40 1.02
CA GLU A 431 9.91 3.96 -0.30
C GLU A 431 8.79 3.42 -1.20
N GLY A 432 7.92 4.33 -1.62
CA GLY A 432 6.82 4.04 -2.53
C GLY A 432 5.54 3.52 -1.89
N ALA A 433 5.32 3.73 -0.59
CA ALA A 433 3.97 3.60 -0.02
C ALA A 433 2.96 4.53 -0.71
N MET A 434 3.42 5.65 -1.31
CA MET A 434 2.59 6.52 -2.16
C MET A 434 2.23 5.91 -3.53
N SER A 435 2.79 4.77 -3.93
CA SER A 435 2.48 4.15 -5.22
C SER A 435 1.19 3.32 -5.16
N LEU A 436 0.49 3.23 -6.29
CA LEU A 436 -0.70 2.39 -6.50
C LEU A 436 -0.40 1.30 -7.53
N ARG A 437 0.60 0.45 -7.26
CA ARG A 437 1.17 -0.52 -8.23
C ARG A 437 0.16 -1.50 -8.80
N THR A 438 -0.94 -1.75 -8.08
CA THR A 438 -2.08 -2.54 -8.57
C THR A 438 -2.66 -1.97 -9.87
N TYR A 439 -2.54 -0.66 -10.08
CA TYR A 439 -3.10 0.08 -11.21
C TYR A 439 -2.04 0.58 -12.18
N ALA A 440 -0.91 1.10 -11.68
CA ALA A 440 0.17 1.60 -12.52
C ALA A 440 1.53 1.55 -11.79
N ASP A 441 2.57 1.13 -12.52
CA ASP A 441 3.96 1.08 -12.08
C ASP A 441 4.86 1.37 -13.29
N PRO A 442 5.41 2.59 -13.41
CA PRO A 442 6.24 2.96 -14.55
C PRO A 442 7.42 2.01 -14.71
N ASN A 443 7.60 1.50 -15.93
CA ASN A 443 8.68 0.56 -16.23
C ASN A 443 9.99 1.30 -16.53
N LEU A 444 10.67 1.76 -15.47
CA LEU A 444 11.99 2.34 -15.54
C LEU A 444 13.09 1.36 -15.13
N LYS A 445 14.26 1.49 -15.77
CA LYS A 445 15.43 0.61 -15.58
C LYS A 445 16.51 1.25 -14.72
N ILE A 446 16.15 1.93 -13.64
CA ILE A 446 17.11 2.42 -12.64
C ILE A 446 17.47 1.19 -11.78
N PRO A 447 18.76 0.90 -11.54
CA PRO A 447 19.94 1.76 -11.57
C PRO A 447 20.78 1.68 -12.85
N SER A 448 20.37 0.89 -13.85
CA SER A 448 21.06 0.77 -15.15
C SER A 448 20.88 1.99 -16.07
N GLY A 449 20.47 3.14 -15.54
CA GLY A 449 20.14 4.38 -16.27
C GLY A 449 18.65 4.75 -16.20
N GLY A 450 18.30 5.94 -16.70
CA GLY A 450 16.91 6.41 -16.82
C GLY A 450 16.37 7.22 -15.63
N TYR A 451 17.20 7.50 -14.61
CA TYR A 451 16.83 8.37 -13.48
C TYR A 451 16.59 9.83 -13.88
N ASP A 452 17.14 10.24 -15.02
CA ASP A 452 17.02 11.55 -15.66
C ASP A 452 15.96 11.58 -16.76
N THR A 453 15.32 10.44 -17.05
CA THR A 453 14.28 10.36 -18.08
C THR A 453 13.00 11.03 -17.62
N ASP A 454 12.62 12.12 -18.29
CA ASP A 454 11.29 12.71 -18.13
C ASP A 454 10.26 11.89 -18.90
N LEU A 455 9.33 11.25 -18.20
CA LEU A 455 8.26 10.46 -18.83
C LEU A 455 7.30 11.33 -19.65
N GLY A 456 7.21 12.64 -19.38
CA GLY A 456 6.36 13.56 -20.12
C GLY A 456 4.93 13.04 -20.31
N ASP A 457 4.42 13.12 -21.54
CA ASP A 457 3.05 12.70 -21.88
C ASP A 457 2.82 11.20 -21.80
N SER A 458 3.88 10.37 -21.84
CA SER A 458 3.74 8.92 -21.67
C SER A 458 3.27 8.53 -20.26
N TYR A 459 3.39 9.43 -19.29
CA TYR A 459 2.86 9.26 -17.93
C TYR A 459 1.35 9.51 -17.85
N SER A 460 0.71 10.05 -18.88
CA SER A 460 -0.71 10.43 -18.83
C SER A 460 -1.64 9.27 -18.48
N SER A 461 -1.36 8.05 -18.96
CA SER A 461 -2.12 6.85 -18.59
C SER A 461 -1.98 6.54 -17.10
N ASP A 462 -0.77 6.56 -16.57
CA ASP A 462 -0.48 6.23 -15.18
C ASP A 462 -1.05 7.30 -14.25
N ALA A 463 -0.97 8.58 -14.64
CA ALA A 463 -1.52 9.71 -13.92
C ALA A 463 -3.03 9.58 -13.66
N THR A 464 -3.80 8.97 -14.58
CA THR A 464 -5.26 8.80 -14.41
C THR A 464 -5.64 7.93 -13.21
N PHE A 465 -4.73 7.07 -12.75
CA PHE A 465 -4.94 6.26 -11.54
C PHE A 465 -4.09 6.76 -10.38
N ILE A 466 -2.79 6.98 -10.60
CA ILE A 466 -1.83 7.35 -9.54
C ILE A 466 -2.19 8.69 -8.91
N LEU A 467 -2.71 9.64 -9.71
CA LEU A 467 -2.92 11.03 -9.32
C LEU A 467 -4.40 11.47 -9.32
N ASP A 468 -5.36 10.53 -9.37
CA ASP A 468 -6.80 10.84 -9.30
C ASP A 468 -7.23 11.15 -7.87
N GLU A 469 -7.41 12.44 -7.56
CA GLU A 469 -7.88 12.95 -6.27
C GLU A 469 -9.30 12.50 -5.88
N LYS A 470 -10.11 12.01 -6.83
CA LYS A 470 -11.50 11.63 -6.57
C LYS A 470 -11.64 10.21 -6.02
N SER A 471 -10.69 9.36 -6.35
CA SER A 471 -10.70 7.93 -6.01
C SER A 471 -9.56 7.58 -5.07
N ARG A 472 -8.41 8.25 -5.15
CA ARG A 472 -7.28 7.98 -4.28
C ARG A 472 -7.56 8.43 -2.84
N ILE A 473 -7.19 7.58 -1.87
CA ILE A 473 -7.36 7.85 -0.44
C ILE A 473 -6.09 7.48 0.35
N PRO A 474 -5.76 8.21 1.43
CA PRO A 474 -4.53 8.01 2.19
C PRO A 474 -4.64 6.86 3.20
N LEU A 475 -5.00 5.66 2.75
CA LEU A 475 -5.20 4.51 3.65
C LEU A 475 -3.96 4.18 4.47
N PHE A 476 -2.75 4.31 3.93
CA PHE A 476 -1.55 4.05 4.72
C PHE A 476 -1.38 5.12 5.79
N GLN A 477 -1.54 6.40 5.43
CA GLN A 477 -1.34 7.50 6.38
C GLN A 477 -2.40 7.51 7.48
N LEU A 478 -3.67 7.21 7.17
CA LEU A 478 -4.73 7.07 8.18
C LEU A 478 -4.39 6.03 9.26
N VAL A 479 -3.59 5.03 8.90
CA VAL A 479 -3.20 3.94 9.81
C VAL A 479 -1.83 4.18 10.45
N PHE A 480 -0.84 4.69 9.73
CA PHE A 480 0.57 4.64 10.15
C PHE A 480 1.38 5.95 9.99
N HIS A 481 0.76 7.09 9.65
CA HIS A 481 1.50 8.34 9.36
C HIS A 481 2.51 8.76 10.45
N ASP A 482 2.13 8.58 11.72
CA ASP A 482 2.94 8.90 12.90
C ASP A 482 3.94 7.80 13.29
N TYR A 483 3.92 6.63 12.63
CA TYR A 483 4.78 5.48 12.96
C TYR A 483 5.83 5.16 11.90
N VAL A 484 5.52 5.37 10.62
CA VAL A 484 6.42 5.08 9.50
C VAL A 484 6.20 6.12 8.40
N ALA A 485 7.28 6.80 7.99
CA ALA A 485 7.22 7.80 6.94
C ALA A 485 7.05 7.14 5.57
N SER A 486 6.67 7.92 4.56
CA SER A 486 6.40 7.41 3.21
C SER A 486 6.93 8.36 2.15
N THR A 487 7.38 7.80 1.03
CA THR A 487 7.72 8.54 -0.19
C THR A 487 6.98 7.95 -1.40
N TRP A 488 7.13 8.58 -2.57
CA TRP A 488 6.95 7.93 -3.88
C TRP A 488 8.01 6.84 -4.10
N VAL A 489 7.77 5.94 -5.05
CA VAL A 489 8.74 4.91 -5.43
C VAL A 489 9.85 5.55 -6.28
N TRP A 490 11.06 5.02 -6.23
CA TRP A 490 12.19 5.48 -7.03
C TRP A 490 11.89 5.49 -8.54
N ARG A 491 11.04 4.59 -9.05
CA ARG A 491 10.62 4.58 -10.47
C ARG A 491 9.69 5.73 -10.85
N ASP A 492 9.11 6.42 -9.87
CA ASP A 492 8.07 7.42 -10.10
C ASP A 492 8.20 8.58 -9.10
N THR A 493 9.43 9.08 -8.94
CA THR A 493 9.74 10.24 -8.08
C THR A 493 8.95 11.49 -8.47
N ASN A 494 8.96 12.52 -7.60
CA ASN A 494 8.21 13.77 -7.84
C ASN A 494 8.48 14.36 -9.23
N PHE A 495 9.74 14.32 -9.69
CA PHE A 495 10.17 14.92 -10.94
C PHE A 495 10.38 13.93 -12.09
N GLN A 496 10.01 12.65 -11.91
CA GLN A 496 10.10 11.66 -12.99
C GLN A 496 9.19 12.01 -14.19
N SER A 497 8.09 12.70 -13.93
CA SER A 497 7.26 13.35 -14.95
C SER A 497 7.04 14.81 -14.55
N ARG A 498 7.77 15.73 -15.18
CA ARG A 498 7.83 17.13 -14.72
C ARG A 498 6.49 17.85 -14.86
N SER A 499 5.72 17.56 -15.91
CA SER A 499 4.38 18.14 -16.11
C SER A 499 3.39 17.78 -15.01
N PHE A 500 3.65 16.70 -14.25
CA PHE A 500 2.83 16.24 -13.13
C PHE A 500 3.49 16.43 -11.75
N ALA A 501 4.70 16.99 -11.67
CA ALA A 501 5.43 17.16 -10.41
C ALA A 501 4.64 17.96 -9.38
N TRP A 502 3.97 19.04 -9.81
CA TRP A 502 3.11 19.86 -8.96
C TRP A 502 1.98 19.05 -8.30
N LYS A 503 1.44 18.05 -9.00
CA LYS A 503 0.35 17.20 -8.51
C LYS A 503 0.87 16.17 -7.51
N LYS A 504 2.09 15.65 -7.73
CA LYS A 504 2.77 14.80 -6.75
C LYS A 504 3.09 15.56 -5.47
N ASP A 505 3.60 16.79 -5.58
CA ASP A 505 3.81 17.68 -4.43
C ASP A 505 2.50 17.99 -3.70
N PHE A 506 1.40 18.19 -4.44
CA PHE A 506 0.08 18.36 -3.85
C PHE A 506 -0.33 17.14 -3.01
N PHE A 507 -0.13 15.92 -3.50
CA PHE A 507 -0.37 14.71 -2.70
C PHE A 507 0.61 14.57 -1.53
N ASN A 508 1.88 14.97 -1.67
CA ASN A 508 2.80 15.01 -0.53
C ASN A 508 2.30 15.96 0.56
N ILE A 509 1.78 17.13 0.18
CA ILE A 509 1.18 18.09 1.11
C ILE A 509 -0.07 17.50 1.76
N LEU A 510 -1.00 16.95 0.97
CA LEU A 510 -2.24 16.38 1.49
C LEU A 510 -1.97 15.22 2.45
N TYR A 511 -1.00 14.37 2.13
CA TYR A 511 -0.77 13.13 2.87
C TYR A 511 0.34 13.29 3.92
N GLY A 512 0.97 14.46 4.00
CA GLY A 512 2.09 14.75 4.89
C GLY A 512 3.40 13.99 4.54
N THR A 513 3.49 13.41 3.35
CA THR A 513 4.54 12.45 2.97
C THR A 513 5.78 13.13 2.39
N MET A 514 6.92 12.46 2.50
CA MET A 514 8.22 12.99 2.11
C MET A 514 8.38 13.01 0.57
N PRO A 515 8.85 14.12 -0.01
CA PRO A 515 9.21 14.13 -1.42
C PRO A 515 10.50 13.32 -1.63
N ILE A 516 10.61 12.72 -2.81
CA ILE A 516 11.78 11.93 -3.22
C ILE A 516 12.25 12.38 -4.58
N TRP A 517 13.55 12.54 -4.78
CA TRP A 517 14.16 13.00 -6.03
C TRP A 517 15.36 12.17 -6.44
N HIS A 518 15.56 12.05 -7.74
CA HIS A 518 16.86 11.74 -8.33
C HIS A 518 17.62 13.04 -8.60
N MET A 519 18.91 13.06 -8.26
CA MET A 519 19.71 14.28 -8.38
C MET A 519 21.11 13.98 -8.89
N ASN A 520 21.55 14.81 -9.85
CA ASN A 520 22.94 14.98 -10.25
C ASN A 520 23.16 16.46 -10.60
N ARG A 521 24.39 16.81 -10.99
CA ARG A 521 24.75 18.16 -11.41
C ARG A 521 23.83 18.71 -12.51
N GLN A 522 23.60 17.93 -13.57
CA GLN A 522 22.80 18.37 -14.72
C GLN A 522 21.35 18.68 -14.34
N LEU A 523 20.70 17.78 -13.60
CA LEU A 523 19.32 17.95 -13.14
C LEU A 523 19.20 19.18 -12.23
N TRP A 524 20.16 19.37 -11.32
CA TRP A 524 20.19 20.54 -10.44
C TRP A 524 20.30 21.85 -11.22
N GLU A 525 21.27 22.00 -12.12
CA GLU A 525 21.42 23.24 -12.89
C GLU A 525 20.22 23.51 -13.78
N SER A 526 19.62 22.46 -14.36
CA SER A 526 18.50 22.59 -15.30
C SER A 526 17.17 22.93 -14.61
N HIS A 527 16.97 22.49 -13.37
CA HIS A 527 15.66 22.52 -12.69
C HIS A 527 15.71 23.05 -11.25
N LYS A 528 16.77 23.78 -10.88
CA LYS A 528 16.97 24.34 -9.53
C LYS A 528 15.74 25.04 -8.98
N ALA A 529 15.10 25.88 -9.78
CA ALA A 529 13.92 26.64 -9.35
C ALA A 529 12.75 25.73 -8.96
N ASP A 530 12.54 24.65 -9.71
CA ASP A 530 11.46 23.70 -9.49
C ASP A 530 11.68 22.91 -8.19
N TYR A 531 12.91 22.43 -7.95
CA TYR A 531 13.27 21.75 -6.70
C TYR A 531 13.10 22.65 -5.47
N LEU A 532 13.48 23.92 -5.58
CA LEU A 532 13.29 24.88 -4.49
C LEU A 532 11.82 25.17 -4.23
N ALA A 533 11.00 25.29 -5.27
CA ALA A 533 9.56 25.47 -5.14
C ALA A 533 8.90 24.26 -4.47
N SER A 534 9.23 23.05 -4.93
CA SER A 534 8.76 21.78 -4.36
C SER A 534 9.14 21.66 -2.88
N TYR A 535 10.42 21.86 -2.54
CA TYR A 535 10.90 21.80 -1.16
C TYR A 535 10.11 22.72 -0.24
N ARG A 536 9.99 24.00 -0.62
CA ARG A 536 9.33 25.02 0.21
C ARG A 536 7.85 24.70 0.39
N ALA A 537 7.16 24.31 -0.68
CA ALA A 537 5.74 23.98 -0.63
C ALA A 537 5.49 22.79 0.31
N VAL A 538 6.22 21.70 0.14
CA VAL A 538 6.03 20.48 0.93
C VAL A 538 6.51 20.66 2.38
N ALA A 539 7.68 21.25 2.61
CA ALA A 539 8.22 21.47 3.96
C ALA A 539 7.37 22.43 4.81
N SER A 540 6.67 23.39 4.19
CA SER A 540 5.79 24.33 4.90
C SER A 540 4.68 23.64 5.69
N VAL A 541 4.21 22.49 5.20
CA VAL A 541 3.19 21.67 5.86
C VAL A 541 3.83 20.59 6.71
N ARG A 542 4.82 19.86 6.17
CA ARG A 542 5.44 18.73 6.86
C ARG A 542 6.17 19.08 8.15
N SER A 543 6.71 20.29 8.25
CA SER A 543 7.29 20.80 9.49
C SER A 543 6.30 20.81 10.66
N GLN A 544 5.00 20.82 10.39
CA GLN A 544 3.93 20.79 11.38
C GLN A 544 3.33 19.38 11.55
N VAL A 545 3.14 18.65 10.45
CA VAL A 545 2.36 17.39 10.47
C VAL A 545 3.17 16.11 10.30
N GLY A 546 4.45 16.16 9.95
CA GLY A 546 5.19 14.99 9.47
C GLY A 546 5.32 13.80 10.43
N PHE A 547 5.13 14.01 11.75
CA PHE A 547 5.05 12.96 12.78
C PHE A 547 3.70 12.95 13.52
N SER A 548 2.72 13.71 13.03
CA SER A 548 1.39 13.78 13.61
C SER A 548 0.54 12.61 13.11
N ARG A 549 -0.43 12.17 13.92
CA ARG A 549 -1.40 11.19 13.45
C ARG A 549 -2.33 11.84 12.43
N MET A 550 -2.53 11.21 11.27
CA MET A 550 -3.63 11.57 10.37
C MET A 550 -4.94 11.06 10.95
N THR A 551 -5.82 11.96 11.42
CA THR A 551 -7.04 11.55 12.13
C THR A 551 -8.26 11.40 11.21
N ASP A 552 -8.24 12.02 10.04
CA ASP A 552 -9.35 11.98 9.09
C ASP A 552 -8.93 12.38 7.68
N HIS A 553 -9.72 11.99 6.69
CA HIS A 553 -9.61 12.40 5.29
C HIS A 553 -11.02 12.38 4.66
N GLY A 554 -11.29 13.33 3.77
CA GLY A 554 -12.57 13.44 3.09
C GLY A 554 -12.54 14.43 1.95
N TRP A 555 -13.70 14.75 1.40
CA TRP A 555 -13.84 15.77 0.36
C TRP A 555 -14.68 16.94 0.86
N LEU A 556 -14.30 18.15 0.47
CA LEU A 556 -15.02 19.39 0.73
C LEU A 556 -16.23 19.57 -0.20
N THR A 557 -16.25 18.86 -1.33
CA THR A 557 -17.33 18.93 -2.32
C THR A 557 -17.91 17.55 -2.62
N PRO A 558 -19.22 17.46 -2.93
CA PRO A 558 -19.87 16.19 -3.28
C PRO A 558 -19.26 15.51 -4.51
N ASP A 559 -18.75 16.29 -5.47
CA ASP A 559 -18.11 15.80 -6.69
C ASP A 559 -16.65 15.35 -6.48
N ARG A 560 -16.17 15.40 -5.23
CA ARG A 560 -14.84 15.01 -4.80
C ARG A 560 -13.70 15.78 -5.47
N SER A 561 -13.98 16.97 -6.02
CA SER A 561 -12.96 17.83 -6.63
C SER A 561 -12.09 18.60 -5.64
N ASN A 562 -12.51 18.72 -4.37
CA ASN A 562 -11.76 19.38 -3.30
C ASN A 562 -11.63 18.45 -2.08
N ILE A 563 -10.45 18.38 -1.44
CA ILE A 563 -10.11 17.44 -0.35
C ILE A 563 -10.03 18.14 1.02
N LEU A 564 -10.44 17.47 2.10
CA LEU A 564 -10.32 17.86 3.52
C LEU A 564 -9.45 16.85 4.29
N ILE A 565 -8.62 17.30 5.24
CA ILE A 565 -7.80 16.44 6.13
C ILE A 565 -8.02 16.83 7.61
N GLY A 566 -8.36 15.87 8.47
CA GLY A 566 -8.66 16.10 9.89
C GLY A 566 -7.43 16.44 10.75
N LYS A 567 -7.64 17.30 11.76
CA LYS A 567 -6.70 17.96 12.70
C LYS A 567 -5.48 18.68 12.09
N ALA A 568 -5.28 18.60 10.78
CA ALA A 568 -4.58 19.62 10.01
C ALA A 568 -5.56 20.67 9.44
N ALA A 569 -6.86 20.37 9.33
CA ALA A 569 -7.87 21.29 8.79
C ALA A 569 -7.90 22.68 9.48
N ARG A 570 -7.70 22.81 10.79
CA ARG A 570 -7.73 24.15 11.42
C ARG A 570 -6.54 25.04 11.02
N GLU A 571 -5.41 24.45 10.64
CA GLU A 571 -4.19 25.16 10.21
C GLU A 571 -4.04 25.19 8.67
N LEU A 572 -4.45 24.12 7.99
CA LEU A 572 -4.48 24.01 6.53
C LEU A 572 -5.62 24.79 5.90
N SER A 573 -6.78 24.99 6.56
CA SER A 573 -7.84 25.84 5.99
C SER A 573 -7.36 27.27 5.78
N SER A 574 -6.53 27.80 6.69
CA SER A 574 -5.88 29.11 6.53
C SER A 574 -4.82 29.15 5.43
N ILE A 575 -4.20 28.01 5.11
CA ILE A 575 -3.15 27.90 4.06
C ILE A 575 -3.79 27.64 2.68
N LEU A 576 -4.81 26.79 2.60
CA LEU A 576 -5.50 26.41 1.36
C LEU A 576 -6.54 27.44 0.92
N ALA A 577 -7.10 28.26 1.82
CA ALA A 577 -7.91 29.42 1.44
C ALA A 577 -7.14 30.50 0.64
N LEU A 578 -5.80 30.37 0.55
CA LEU A 578 -4.93 31.24 -0.26
C LEU A 578 -4.61 30.65 -1.66
N ALA A 579 -5.12 29.47 -2.00
CA ALA A 579 -5.01 28.91 -3.34
C ALA A 579 -6.29 29.21 -4.15
N PRO A 580 -6.22 29.91 -5.29
CA PRO A 580 -7.43 30.29 -6.02
C PRO A 580 -8.10 29.06 -6.65
N THR A 581 -9.32 28.77 -6.19
CA THR A 581 -10.26 27.87 -6.85
C THR A 581 -10.77 28.55 -8.13
N ARG A 582 -10.33 28.06 -9.29
CA ARG A 582 -10.72 28.58 -10.59
C ARG A 582 -12.09 28.01 -10.98
N ARG A 583 -13.19 28.73 -10.73
CA ARG A 583 -14.49 28.53 -11.42
C ARG A 583 -15.39 29.76 -11.28
N GLN A 584 -15.30 30.69 -12.23
CA GLN A 584 -16.42 31.45 -12.79
C GLN A 584 -15.90 32.35 -13.93
N SER A 585 -16.05 31.92 -15.18
CA SER A 585 -16.06 32.84 -16.32
C SER A 585 -16.74 32.18 -17.51
N ALA A 586 -18.07 32.24 -17.51
CA ALA A 586 -18.86 32.15 -18.73
C ALA A 586 -20.11 32.99 -18.54
N ARG A 587 -20.00 34.30 -18.82
CA ARG A 587 -21.01 35.13 -19.50
C ARG A 587 -20.62 36.61 -19.51
N ARG A 588 -20.76 37.20 -20.70
CA ARG A 588 -20.92 38.63 -21.03
C ARG A 588 -19.71 39.56 -20.90
N TRP A 589 -19.04 39.70 -22.03
CA TRP A 589 -18.69 41.02 -22.56
C TRP A 589 -19.94 41.88 -22.74
N GLN A 590 -20.01 43.04 -22.08
CA GLN A 590 -20.50 44.31 -22.66
C GLN A 590 -20.37 45.47 -21.65
N ARG A 591 -19.60 46.49 -22.09
CA ARG A 591 -19.67 47.94 -21.77
C ARG A 591 -19.22 48.43 -20.38
N SER A 592 -18.12 49.19 -20.40
CA SER A 592 -17.86 50.37 -19.54
C SER A 592 -18.75 51.55 -20.03
N PRO A 593 -18.98 52.66 -19.27
CA PRO A 593 -17.94 53.41 -18.55
C PRO A 593 -18.31 54.05 -17.18
N SER A 594 -17.24 54.50 -16.50
CA SER A 594 -17.12 55.66 -15.61
C SER A 594 -17.91 55.73 -14.30
N SER A 595 -17.20 55.83 -13.16
CA SER A 595 -16.93 57.12 -12.50
C SER A 595 -16.34 56.94 -11.10
N SER A 596 -15.45 57.85 -10.78
CA SER A 596 -14.74 58.08 -9.53
C SER A 596 -15.64 58.68 -8.43
N ALA A 597 -15.49 58.24 -7.18
CA ALA A 597 -15.63 59.14 -6.03
C ALA A 597 -14.97 58.56 -4.78
N ARG A 598 -14.16 59.42 -4.14
CA ARG A 598 -13.50 59.27 -2.84
C ARG A 598 -14.52 59.21 -1.71
N LEU A 599 -14.14 58.61 -0.58
CA LEU A 599 -14.35 59.13 0.78
C LEU A 599 -13.56 58.27 1.81
N LEU A 600 -12.62 58.95 2.48
CA LEU A 600 -12.09 58.66 3.83
C LEU A 600 -12.89 59.56 4.83
N PRO A 601 -12.78 59.47 6.19
CA PRO A 601 -11.67 58.92 6.99
C PRO A 601 -12.06 58.21 8.33
N ALA A 602 -11.00 57.93 9.12
CA ALA A 602 -10.91 57.63 10.57
C ALA A 602 -10.81 56.14 10.97
N SER A 603 -9.98 55.70 11.92
CA SER A 603 -8.65 56.06 12.47
C SER A 603 -8.31 54.98 13.51
N LEU A 604 -7.01 54.81 13.83
CA LEU A 604 -6.41 53.93 14.87
C LEU A 604 -6.26 52.46 14.43
N GLY A 605 -5.10 51.82 14.39
CA GLY A 605 -3.78 52.06 14.99
C GLY A 605 -3.26 50.69 15.44
N GLY A 606 -2.24 50.14 14.78
CA GLY A 606 -1.68 48.84 15.16
C GLY A 606 -0.89 48.16 14.04
N SER A 607 0.41 48.41 14.02
CA SER A 607 1.40 47.86 13.09
C SER A 607 1.69 46.38 13.34
N GLY A 608 1.57 45.54 12.30
CA GLY A 608 2.11 44.20 12.24
C GLY A 608 2.19 43.73 10.79
N ARG A 609 3.39 43.72 10.22
CA ARG A 609 3.66 43.45 8.80
C ARG A 609 3.22 42.03 8.41
N ALA A 610 2.26 41.93 7.50
CA ALA A 610 1.97 40.72 6.74
C ALA A 610 1.71 41.11 5.26
N ALA A 611 2.60 40.68 4.35
CA ALA A 611 2.41 40.41 2.91
C ALA A 611 3.75 40.56 2.13
N PRO A 612 3.97 39.86 0.99
CA PRO A 612 2.96 39.18 0.18
C PRO A 612 3.29 37.71 -0.19
N PHE A 613 2.50 36.77 0.34
CA PHE A 613 2.39 35.37 -0.11
C PHE A 613 1.61 35.24 -1.45
N ALA A 614 0.89 36.27 -1.88
CA ALA A 614 0.09 36.28 -3.10
C ALA A 614 0.90 36.44 -4.42
N SER A 615 2.17 36.84 -4.36
CA SER A 615 3.00 37.11 -5.55
C SER A 615 3.66 35.85 -6.15
N LEU A 616 3.70 34.72 -5.44
CA LEU A 616 4.47 33.54 -5.86
C LEU A 616 3.61 32.54 -6.68
N LEU A 617 2.35 32.35 -6.29
CA LEU A 617 1.40 31.50 -7.02
C LEU A 617 0.98 32.10 -8.38
N GLY A 618 0.93 33.43 -8.49
CA GLY A 618 0.64 34.11 -9.77
C GLY A 618 1.79 34.03 -10.79
N ARG A 619 3.06 33.94 -10.35
CA ARG A 619 4.22 33.88 -11.25
C ARG A 619 4.48 32.47 -11.79
N LEU A 620 4.10 31.42 -11.07
CA LEU A 620 4.09 30.04 -11.58
C LEU A 620 3.09 29.84 -12.74
N TYR A 621 2.13 30.75 -12.91
CA TYR A 621 1.05 30.65 -13.90
C TYR A 621 1.28 31.48 -15.18
N HIS A 622 2.36 32.25 -15.30
CA HIS A 622 2.59 33.16 -16.43
C HIS A 622 3.82 32.84 -17.30
N SER A 623 4.58 31.78 -17.01
CA SER A 623 5.73 31.38 -17.84
C SER A 623 5.50 30.13 -18.70
N SER A 624 4.28 29.59 -18.75
CA SER A 624 3.99 28.32 -19.46
C SER A 624 2.87 28.42 -20.50
N ASN A 625 2.44 29.63 -20.88
CA ASN A 625 1.27 29.82 -21.74
C ASN A 625 1.56 30.70 -22.97
N ASP A 626 2.68 30.44 -23.64
CA ASP A 626 2.92 30.85 -25.03
C ASP A 626 3.28 29.61 -25.87
N ALA A 627 2.26 28.82 -26.21
CA ALA A 627 2.30 27.87 -27.31
C ALA A 627 0.86 27.56 -27.75
N THR A 628 0.31 28.42 -28.60
CA THR A 628 -0.93 28.15 -29.33
C THR A 628 -0.69 27.07 -30.40
N ALA A 629 -1.37 25.93 -30.30
CA ALA A 629 -1.69 25.11 -31.46
C ALA A 629 -2.99 24.34 -31.22
N SER A 630 -3.98 24.66 -32.04
CA SER A 630 -5.28 24.01 -32.15
C SER A 630 -5.15 22.61 -32.75
N THR A 631 -5.78 21.60 -32.15
CA THR A 631 -6.33 20.46 -32.91
C THR A 631 -7.39 19.71 -32.09
N THR A 632 -8.56 19.62 -32.70
CA THR A 632 -9.75 18.85 -32.30
C THR A 632 -9.49 17.34 -32.33
N TYR A 633 -9.87 16.62 -31.27
CA TYR A 633 -9.91 15.15 -31.24
C TYR A 633 -11.21 14.61 -31.88
N PRO A 634 -11.15 13.57 -32.73
CA PRO A 634 -12.29 12.71 -32.98
C PRO A 634 -12.25 11.46 -32.09
N ALA A 635 -13.42 11.11 -31.55
CA ALA A 635 -13.66 9.87 -30.82
C ALA A 635 -13.42 8.64 -31.71
N CYS A 636 -12.67 7.66 -31.21
CA CYS A 636 -12.52 6.37 -31.90
C CYS A 636 -13.08 5.24 -31.03
N ARG A 637 -14.20 4.66 -31.50
CA ARG A 637 -14.72 3.36 -31.08
C ARG A 637 -13.79 2.28 -31.62
N LEU A 638 -13.29 1.40 -30.75
CA LEU A 638 -12.58 0.19 -31.17
C LEU A 638 -13.56 -0.99 -31.19
N ASP A 639 -13.87 -1.43 -32.41
CA ASP A 639 -14.62 -2.65 -32.72
C ASP A 639 -13.68 -3.86 -32.71
N ARG A 640 -14.14 -4.97 -32.15
CA ARG A 640 -13.43 -6.25 -32.04
C ARG A 640 -13.83 -7.15 -33.21
N ARG A 641 -12.88 -7.52 -34.09
CA ARG A 641 -12.64 -8.87 -34.66
C ARG A 641 -12.03 -8.84 -36.08
N ARG A 642 -10.98 -9.66 -36.25
CA ARG A 642 -10.48 -10.44 -37.43
C ARG A 642 -8.94 -10.28 -37.55
N LEU A 643 -8.10 -11.22 -37.09
CA LEU A 643 -7.69 -12.52 -37.68
C LEU A 643 -7.17 -12.43 -39.14
N LEU A 644 -5.84 -12.57 -39.35
CA LEU A 644 -5.15 -13.73 -39.98
C LEU A 644 -3.78 -13.38 -40.62
N SER A 645 -2.76 -14.16 -40.23
CA SER A 645 -1.62 -14.73 -40.99
C SER A 645 -0.77 -13.88 -41.95
N LEU A 646 0.57 -13.92 -41.79
CA LEU A 646 1.62 -14.31 -42.79
C LEU A 646 3.06 -14.13 -42.21
N PRO A 647 4.14 -14.68 -42.81
CA PRO A 647 4.98 -15.70 -42.16
C PRO A 647 6.46 -15.35 -41.91
N LEU A 648 7.11 -16.30 -41.25
CA LEU A 648 8.54 -16.58 -41.06
C LEU A 648 9.52 -15.87 -42.02
N GLY A 649 10.47 -15.14 -41.43
CA GLY A 649 11.72 -14.71 -42.06
C GLY A 649 12.89 -14.89 -41.09
N GLN A 650 13.79 -15.81 -41.43
CA GLN A 650 15.07 -16.06 -40.75
C GLN A 650 15.90 -14.77 -40.61
N ARG A 651 16.56 -14.57 -39.47
CA ARG A 651 17.86 -13.88 -39.39
C ARG A 651 18.56 -14.13 -38.05
N GLY A 652 19.74 -14.74 -38.13
CA GLY A 652 20.92 -14.33 -37.37
C GLY A 652 21.07 -14.85 -35.94
N GLN A 653 21.69 -16.02 -35.80
CA GLN A 653 22.49 -16.33 -34.60
C GLN A 653 23.63 -15.31 -34.50
N ALA A 654 23.63 -14.51 -33.45
CA ALA A 654 24.82 -13.83 -32.93
C ALA A 654 24.72 -13.86 -31.41
N GLY A 655 25.50 -14.74 -30.80
CA GLY A 655 25.61 -14.84 -29.35
C GLY A 655 26.15 -13.54 -28.75
N ARG A 656 25.55 -13.09 -27.66
CA ARG A 656 26.19 -12.19 -26.70
C ARG A 656 25.98 -12.72 -25.30
N ARG A 657 27.11 -12.99 -24.66
CA ARG A 657 27.27 -13.26 -23.24
C ARG A 657 26.64 -12.11 -22.44
N PHE A 658 25.78 -12.44 -21.48
CA PHE A 658 25.44 -11.55 -20.39
C PHE A 658 26.71 -11.37 -19.55
N GLY A 659 27.27 -10.17 -19.56
CA GLY A 659 28.40 -9.79 -18.72
C GLY A 659 27.93 -9.40 -17.32
N ASP A 660 28.54 -10.06 -16.33
CA ASP A 660 28.58 -9.66 -14.94
C ASP A 660 29.13 -8.24 -14.79
N LEU A 661 28.44 -7.41 -14.01
CA LEU A 661 28.98 -6.19 -13.39
C LEU A 661 28.28 -6.00 -12.03
N ASP A 662 28.68 -6.82 -11.05
CA ASP A 662 28.44 -6.55 -9.63
C ASP A 662 29.83 -6.36 -9.01
N GLY A 663 30.23 -5.09 -8.79
CA GLY A 663 31.51 -4.73 -8.18
C GLY A 663 31.56 -5.14 -6.71
N GLU A 664 32.44 -6.10 -6.41
CA GLU A 664 32.84 -6.46 -5.05
C GLU A 664 33.69 -5.34 -4.43
N ASN A 665 33.13 -4.63 -3.46
CA ASN A 665 33.91 -3.80 -2.53
C ASN A 665 34.22 -4.63 -1.28
N ASN A 666 35.30 -5.42 -1.33
CA ASN A 666 36.02 -5.89 -0.14
C ASN A 666 37.13 -4.87 0.20
N PRO A 667 37.29 -4.44 1.46
CA PRO A 667 38.48 -3.71 1.86
C PRO A 667 39.70 -4.67 1.87
N PRO A 668 40.91 -4.24 1.45
CA PRO A 668 42.11 -5.03 1.66
C PRO A 668 42.45 -5.05 3.16
N GLY A 669 43.11 -6.13 3.58
CA GLY A 669 43.59 -6.31 4.96
C GLY A 669 44.67 -5.35 5.39
#